data_AF-I5AV48-F1
#
_entry.id   AF-I5AV48-F1
#
_cell.length_a   1.000
_cell.length_b   1.000
_cell.length_c   1.000
_cell.angle_alpha   90.00
_cell.angle_beta   90.00
_cell.angle_gamma   90.00
#
_symmetry.space_group_name_H-M   'P 1'
#
loop_
_entity.id
_entity.type
_entity.pdbx_description
1 polymer ?
#
loop_
_entity_poly.entity_id
_entity_poly.type
_entity_poly.pdbx_seq_one_letter_code
_entity_poly.pdbx_strand_id
1 'polypeptide(L)'
;MYVYQIYNLRVASEFEIPTAAACSSDEKIRPDVRLYLDPLEEGYASLLKYREAVGDSGTPEMQKQKLKDKDDVLTTIIQRKTAEGREIYIDGIGFFLVSNGDCIRCRFLTEDIYRRDQWLLNNIFTVLAAQRKEIIFHGSAILPKGHKGMILITGDSGSGKSTLSDALLSDGAGFASDDSVLFRSFGEEGVMGYGAYPLRRLMENAIEGRSREDMIFVPDGKRMKYGVSEKENFRQGPHRLEAIWILKKAPVPEVEIEELTGIDKLKKLFGCIYNSSCYKEYGVPPWMMETMLAIAGVPVYEVTRPEDKDTLRQIRDAVTVRLDEMKSEASGNGEAAASGDTVRAKSGEEKPEKDGEMAVVGQEEPSRPEISLIVPVYNMEKWLSDFLTGLDAQKCKSLEVIFVDDGSTDGSGGILEEYQEGCKSRKGWSVRILTQENQGVSAAKNAGLDAAKGRWLAFADPDDWMEADYLQEMYGVAMREDVDVVICHERAVDADEHPSPEALGAISKMRPSPESAEVDAEEQQRADAPKDDSVPGEPLRIEERKELLRHFQDDFAGMVTWCWNKLYRRELIGDRRFPDLKAMEDLVFNAEVLDGAGKAAWIGRRLYCYRQRKDSVCHRREPFYYEDYGMALRKQNGIMEALGDEEIFERDLSFCLGNLARLETEAEMSGYLDVAAKLGREYREFYEKARGRLRGRASVKAAGYRYMKRAYRMYIVGEIRKRLREKRGGQQ
;
A
#
# COMPACT_ATOMS: atom_id res chain seq x y z
N MET A 1 19.71 -38.77 -12.62
CA MET A 1 19.75 -37.67 -11.63
C MET A 1 20.90 -36.74 -11.99
N TYR A 2 20.59 -35.67 -12.69
CA TYR A 2 21.46 -34.52 -12.89
C TYR A 2 21.44 -33.65 -11.63
N VAL A 3 22.50 -32.89 -11.36
CA VAL A 3 22.58 -32.02 -10.16
C VAL A 3 22.95 -30.59 -10.56
N TYR A 4 22.01 -29.68 -10.34
CA TYR A 4 22.13 -28.27 -10.68
C TYR A 4 22.14 -27.39 -9.42
N GLN A 5 22.77 -26.23 -9.52
CA GLN A 5 22.68 -25.16 -8.53
C GLN A 5 21.80 -24.05 -9.13
N ILE A 6 20.61 -23.85 -8.57
CA ILE A 6 19.61 -22.88 -9.03
C ILE A 6 19.25 -22.01 -7.83
N TYR A 7 19.49 -20.69 -7.93
CA TYR A 7 19.55 -19.80 -6.76
C TYR A 7 20.51 -20.38 -5.69
N ASN A 8 20.06 -20.43 -4.43
CA ASN A 8 20.77 -21.03 -3.30
C ASN A 8 20.52 -22.55 -3.16
N LEU A 9 19.78 -23.18 -4.08
CA LEU A 9 19.30 -24.57 -3.95
C LEU A 9 20.10 -25.54 -4.82
N ARG A 10 20.47 -26.69 -4.26
CA ARG A 10 20.96 -27.84 -5.04
C ARG A 10 19.80 -28.72 -5.43
N VAL A 11 19.64 -28.90 -6.73
CA VAL A 11 18.47 -29.43 -7.38
C VAL A 11 18.84 -30.74 -8.07
N ALA A 12 18.35 -31.86 -7.53
CA ALA A 12 18.50 -33.17 -8.17
C ALA A 12 17.33 -33.40 -9.14
N SER A 13 17.62 -33.52 -10.43
CA SER A 13 16.62 -33.64 -11.49
C SER A 13 16.72 -34.98 -12.23
N GLU A 14 15.60 -35.64 -12.51
CA GLU A 14 15.58 -36.85 -13.33
C GLU A 14 15.89 -36.59 -14.80
N PHE A 15 15.61 -35.36 -15.28
CA PHE A 15 15.84 -34.90 -16.64
C PHE A 15 16.91 -33.80 -16.70
N GLU A 16 17.56 -33.65 -17.85
CA GLU A 16 18.55 -32.61 -18.09
C GLU A 16 17.90 -31.23 -18.22
N ILE A 17 18.55 -30.20 -17.67
CA ILE A 17 18.18 -28.77 -17.73
C ILE A 17 19.39 -28.00 -18.31
N PRO A 18 19.60 -27.98 -19.64
CA PRO A 18 20.85 -27.49 -20.26
C PRO A 18 21.16 -26.00 -20.05
N THR A 19 20.12 -25.24 -19.68
CA THR A 19 20.20 -23.82 -19.33
C THR A 19 20.71 -23.55 -17.92
N ALA A 20 20.57 -24.50 -16.98
CA ALA A 20 20.95 -24.34 -15.58
C ALA A 20 22.45 -24.56 -15.35
N ALA A 21 22.97 -23.99 -14.26
CA ALA A 21 24.36 -24.20 -13.84
C ALA A 21 24.53 -25.55 -13.11
N ALA A 22 25.51 -26.35 -13.55
CA ALA A 22 25.85 -27.62 -12.90
C ALA A 22 26.64 -27.37 -11.60
N CYS A 23 26.44 -28.22 -10.58
CA CYS A 23 27.21 -28.12 -9.33
C CYS A 23 28.69 -28.48 -9.53
N SER A 24 29.60 -27.65 -9.01
CA SER A 24 31.04 -27.93 -8.99
C SER A 24 31.42 -28.91 -7.87
N SER A 25 31.47 -30.21 -8.22
CA SER A 25 32.11 -31.34 -7.50
C SER A 25 31.46 -31.95 -6.24
N ASP A 26 31.74 -33.25 -6.08
CA ASP A 26 31.50 -34.24 -5.01
C ASP A 26 30.06 -34.67 -4.59
N GLU A 27 29.82 -35.97 -4.78
CA GLU A 27 28.50 -36.61 -4.94
C GLU A 27 27.80 -37.06 -3.64
N LYS A 28 28.09 -36.45 -2.48
CA LYS A 28 27.70 -37.02 -1.16
C LYS A 28 26.80 -36.16 -0.28
N ILE A 29 26.23 -35.07 -0.79
CA ILE A 29 25.34 -34.21 0.00
C ILE A 29 23.89 -34.30 -0.51
N ARG A 30 22.94 -34.42 0.43
CA ARG A 30 21.49 -34.47 0.14
C ARG A 30 21.06 -33.20 -0.62
N PRO A 31 20.29 -33.31 -1.72
CA PRO A 31 19.76 -32.17 -2.45
C PRO A 31 18.68 -31.42 -1.65
N ASP A 32 18.56 -30.12 -1.90
CA ASP A 32 17.63 -29.22 -1.23
C ASP A 32 16.26 -29.16 -1.93
N VAL A 33 16.22 -29.54 -3.22
CA VAL A 33 15.01 -29.74 -4.03
C VAL A 33 15.18 -30.98 -4.91
N ARG A 34 14.09 -31.71 -5.16
CA ARG A 34 14.04 -32.80 -6.14
C ARG A 34 13.04 -32.54 -7.26
N LEU A 35 13.45 -32.79 -8.50
CA LEU A 35 12.66 -32.65 -9.72
C LEU A 35 12.44 -34.04 -10.34
N TYR A 36 11.18 -34.42 -10.45
CA TYR A 36 10.74 -35.75 -10.89
C TYR A 36 9.89 -35.65 -12.16
N LEU A 37 10.02 -36.63 -13.06
CA LEU A 37 9.05 -36.84 -14.15
C LEU A 37 7.87 -37.66 -13.61
N ASP A 38 6.69 -37.04 -13.57
CA ASP A 38 5.51 -37.66 -13.00
C ASP A 38 4.69 -38.41 -14.07
N PRO A 39 4.50 -39.74 -13.95
CA PRO A 39 3.69 -40.50 -14.89
C PRO A 39 2.16 -40.29 -14.72
N LEU A 40 1.70 -39.62 -13.64
CA LEU A 40 0.28 -39.54 -13.27
C LEU A 40 -0.65 -39.09 -14.41
N GLU A 41 -1.42 -40.05 -14.95
CA GLU A 41 -2.58 -39.78 -15.79
C GLU A 41 -3.72 -39.12 -14.98
N GLU A 42 -3.87 -39.50 -13.70
CA GLU A 42 -4.94 -39.02 -12.83
C GLU A 42 -4.84 -37.51 -12.53
N GLY A 43 -3.64 -36.99 -12.27
CA GLY A 43 -3.42 -35.56 -12.01
C GLY A 43 -3.78 -34.70 -13.22
N TYR A 44 -3.33 -35.12 -14.42
CA TYR A 44 -3.69 -34.49 -15.68
C TYR A 44 -5.20 -34.52 -15.94
N ALA A 45 -5.83 -35.70 -15.82
CA ALA A 45 -7.27 -35.85 -16.00
C ALA A 45 -8.08 -35.06 -14.95
N SER A 46 -7.56 -34.91 -13.73
CA SER A 46 -8.18 -34.13 -12.65
C SER A 46 -8.10 -32.62 -12.86
N LEU A 47 -7.02 -32.12 -13.47
CA LEU A 47 -6.89 -30.71 -13.88
C LEU A 47 -7.73 -30.40 -15.13
N LEU A 48 -7.82 -31.31 -16.11
CA LEU A 48 -8.71 -31.14 -17.25
C LEU A 48 -10.18 -31.15 -16.84
N LYS A 49 -10.62 -32.13 -16.03
CA LYS A 49 -11.98 -32.16 -15.49
C LYS A 49 -12.31 -30.94 -14.64
N TYR A 50 -11.32 -30.35 -13.97
CA TYR A 50 -11.48 -29.09 -13.24
C TYR A 50 -11.66 -27.91 -14.21
N ARG A 51 -10.85 -27.79 -15.27
CA ARG A 51 -11.06 -26.81 -16.35
C ARG A 51 -12.45 -26.94 -16.98
N GLU A 52 -12.89 -28.16 -17.27
CA GLU A 52 -14.22 -28.46 -17.83
C GLU A 52 -15.35 -28.09 -16.85
N ALA A 53 -15.20 -28.39 -15.56
CA ALA A 53 -16.23 -28.18 -14.54
C ALA A 53 -16.47 -26.71 -14.14
N VAL A 54 -15.48 -25.83 -14.31
CA VAL A 54 -15.67 -24.36 -14.13
C VAL A 54 -15.82 -23.61 -15.47
N GLY A 55 -15.63 -24.31 -16.60
CA GLY A 55 -15.89 -23.84 -17.95
C GLY A 55 -15.02 -22.67 -18.44
N ASP A 56 -15.38 -22.11 -19.60
CA ASP A 56 -14.77 -20.90 -20.18
C ASP A 56 -15.15 -19.60 -19.41
N SER A 57 -15.64 -19.73 -18.17
CA SER A 57 -16.02 -18.65 -17.25
C SER A 57 -15.52 -18.91 -15.82
N GLY A 58 -14.31 -19.46 -15.67
CA GLY A 58 -13.68 -19.78 -14.39
C GLY A 58 -13.57 -18.62 -13.39
N THR A 59 -13.20 -18.92 -12.15
CA THR A 59 -13.00 -17.87 -11.11
C THR A 59 -11.87 -16.90 -11.50
N PRO A 60 -11.77 -15.72 -10.87
CA PRO A 60 -10.74 -14.73 -11.20
C PRO A 60 -9.30 -15.27 -11.17
N GLU A 61 -8.98 -16.28 -10.32
CA GLU A 61 -7.67 -16.93 -10.31
C GLU A 61 -7.41 -17.83 -11.53
N MET A 62 -8.46 -18.35 -12.17
CA MET A 62 -8.37 -19.27 -13.32
C MET A 62 -8.26 -18.57 -14.67
N GLN A 63 -8.78 -17.33 -14.82
CA GLN A 63 -9.00 -16.75 -16.15
C GLN A 63 -7.99 -15.72 -16.64
N LYS A 64 -7.40 -14.89 -15.77
CA LYS A 64 -6.67 -13.69 -16.20
C LYS A 64 -5.37 -13.44 -15.41
N GLN A 65 -4.44 -14.39 -15.50
CA GLN A 65 -3.05 -14.02 -15.77
C GLN A 65 -2.81 -13.95 -17.29
N LYS A 66 -3.63 -13.13 -17.99
CA LYS A 66 -3.13 -12.47 -19.20
C LYS A 66 -1.96 -11.61 -18.74
N LEU A 67 -0.74 -12.05 -19.01
CA LEU A 67 0.44 -11.20 -18.88
C LEU A 67 0.16 -9.92 -19.67
N LYS A 68 0.30 -8.76 -19.01
CA LYS A 68 -0.11 -7.46 -19.57
C LYS A 68 0.92 -6.85 -20.53
N ASP A 69 2.00 -7.57 -20.82
CA ASP A 69 2.87 -7.30 -21.97
C ASP A 69 2.05 -7.42 -23.26
N LYS A 70 1.98 -6.32 -24.03
CA LYS A 70 0.97 -6.07 -25.07
C LYS A 70 1.04 -6.98 -26.31
N ASP A 71 1.97 -7.93 -26.37
CA ASP A 71 2.33 -8.67 -27.58
C ASP A 71 2.46 -10.21 -27.41
N ASP A 72 2.34 -10.75 -26.20
CA ASP A 72 2.67 -12.16 -25.94
C ASP A 72 1.53 -13.14 -26.28
N VAL A 73 1.89 -14.37 -26.67
CA VAL A 73 0.93 -15.41 -27.07
C VAL A 73 0.17 -15.92 -25.84
N LEU A 74 -1.16 -16.01 -25.96
CA LEU A 74 -2.12 -16.35 -24.89
C LEU A 74 -1.85 -17.70 -24.21
N THR A 75 -0.85 -17.73 -23.33
CA THR A 75 -0.45 -18.90 -22.55
C THR A 75 -1.34 -18.98 -21.32
N THR A 76 -2.30 -19.91 -21.34
CA THR A 76 -3.25 -20.08 -20.22
C THR A 76 -2.55 -20.77 -19.05
N ILE A 77 -2.61 -20.16 -17.86
CA ILE A 77 -2.11 -20.74 -16.61
C ILE A 77 -3.31 -21.08 -15.74
N ILE A 78 -3.44 -22.34 -15.35
CA ILE A 78 -4.43 -22.80 -14.35
C ILE A 78 -3.65 -23.30 -13.14
N GLN A 79 -3.94 -22.80 -11.95
CA GLN A 79 -3.34 -23.27 -10.70
C GLN A 79 -4.39 -23.53 -9.63
N ARG A 80 -4.19 -24.55 -8.80
CA ARG A 80 -5.03 -24.83 -7.63
C ARG A 80 -4.20 -25.38 -6.48
N LYS A 81 -4.72 -25.21 -5.26
CA LYS A 81 -4.11 -25.71 -4.03
C LYS A 81 -4.69 -27.06 -3.66
N THR A 82 -3.85 -28.03 -3.30
CA THR A 82 -4.26 -29.38 -2.88
C THR A 82 -3.68 -29.71 -1.51
N ALA A 83 -4.00 -30.89 -0.98
CA ALA A 83 -3.39 -31.38 0.26
C ALA A 83 -1.89 -31.71 0.09
N GLU A 84 -1.43 -31.96 -1.15
CA GLU A 84 -0.05 -32.31 -1.45
C GLU A 84 0.83 -31.08 -1.78
N GLY A 85 0.24 -29.96 -2.19
CA GLY A 85 1.00 -28.77 -2.61
C GLY A 85 0.19 -27.79 -3.44
N ARG A 86 0.83 -27.19 -4.45
CA ARG A 86 0.15 -26.41 -5.50
C ARG A 86 0.32 -27.11 -6.85
N GLU A 87 -0.80 -27.44 -7.47
CA GLU A 87 -0.86 -27.91 -8.86
C GLU A 87 -0.93 -26.74 -9.81
N ILE A 88 -0.22 -26.84 -10.93
CA ILE A 88 -0.09 -25.81 -11.97
C ILE A 88 -0.10 -26.50 -13.33
N TYR A 89 -0.96 -26.05 -14.23
CA TYR A 89 -0.95 -26.36 -15.66
C TYR A 89 -0.66 -25.09 -16.42
N ILE A 90 0.28 -25.18 -17.38
CA ILE A 90 0.68 -24.08 -18.25
C ILE A 90 0.51 -24.58 -19.69
N ASP A 91 -0.38 -23.92 -20.42
CA ASP A 91 -0.81 -24.38 -21.74
C ASP A 91 0.34 -24.40 -22.75
N GLY A 92 0.43 -25.48 -23.52
CA GLY A 92 1.55 -25.76 -24.41
C GLY A 92 2.93 -25.91 -23.73
N ILE A 93 3.02 -26.02 -22.39
CA ILE A 93 4.28 -26.18 -21.64
C ILE A 93 4.30 -27.45 -20.81
N GLY A 94 3.31 -27.67 -19.93
CA GLY A 94 3.31 -28.82 -19.02
C GLY A 94 2.47 -28.66 -17.74
N PHE A 95 2.55 -29.70 -16.92
CA PHE A 95 1.93 -29.83 -15.61
C PHE A 95 3.00 -29.92 -14.53
N PHE A 96 2.74 -29.29 -13.38
CA PHE A 96 3.66 -29.20 -12.26
C PHE A 96 2.90 -29.31 -10.94
N LEU A 97 3.43 -30.08 -9.99
CA LEU A 97 2.97 -30.13 -8.61
C LEU A 97 4.16 -29.78 -7.71
N VAL A 98 4.10 -28.60 -7.11
CA VAL A 98 5.12 -28.07 -6.20
C VAL A 98 4.70 -28.35 -4.76
N SER A 99 5.50 -29.11 -4.03
CA SER A 99 5.19 -29.66 -2.71
C SER A 99 6.25 -29.31 -1.68
N ASN A 100 5.80 -28.91 -0.48
CA ASN A 100 6.59 -28.64 0.74
C ASN A 100 7.81 -27.69 0.60
N GLY A 101 7.95 -27.01 -0.54
CA GLY A 101 9.15 -26.26 -0.88
C GLY A 101 10.40 -27.11 -1.17
N ASP A 102 10.30 -28.44 -1.26
CA ASP A 102 11.45 -29.35 -1.50
C ASP A 102 11.25 -30.35 -2.66
N CYS A 103 10.06 -30.36 -3.28
CA CYS A 103 9.74 -31.28 -4.36
C CYS A 103 8.97 -30.57 -5.49
N ILE A 104 9.37 -30.85 -6.74
CA ILE A 104 8.61 -30.52 -7.95
C ILE A 104 8.41 -31.84 -8.71
N ARG A 105 7.17 -32.23 -8.89
CA ARG A 105 6.76 -33.31 -9.82
C ARG A 105 6.23 -32.66 -11.09
N CYS A 106 6.65 -33.11 -12.27
CA CYS A 106 6.27 -32.46 -13.52
C CYS A 106 6.13 -33.40 -14.71
N ARG A 107 5.32 -32.99 -15.69
CA ARG A 107 5.17 -33.65 -16.99
C ARG A 107 5.06 -32.59 -18.07
N PHE A 108 5.97 -32.64 -19.03
CA PHE A 108 6.04 -31.63 -20.10
C PHE A 108 5.07 -31.93 -21.25
N LEU A 109 4.58 -30.87 -21.89
CA LEU A 109 3.78 -30.89 -23.12
C LEU A 109 4.56 -30.35 -24.33
N THR A 110 5.75 -29.77 -24.11
CA THR A 110 6.59 -29.21 -25.17
C THR A 110 7.92 -29.93 -25.28
N GLU A 111 8.39 -30.07 -26.52
CA GLU A 111 9.74 -30.50 -26.86
C GLU A 111 10.73 -29.30 -26.92
N ASP A 112 10.22 -28.07 -26.84
CA ASP A 112 11.03 -26.84 -26.72
C ASP A 112 11.67 -26.77 -25.32
N ILE A 113 12.91 -27.28 -25.24
CA ILE A 113 13.74 -27.31 -24.04
C ILE A 113 13.94 -25.91 -23.42
N TYR A 114 14.04 -24.85 -24.24
CA TYR A 114 14.25 -23.50 -23.72
C TYR A 114 12.98 -22.95 -23.09
N ARG A 115 11.85 -23.02 -23.79
CA ARG A 115 10.56 -22.54 -23.27
C ARG A 115 10.16 -23.34 -22.04
N ARG A 116 10.39 -24.65 -22.05
CA ARG A 116 10.29 -25.54 -20.88
C ARG A 116 11.12 -25.03 -19.69
N ASP A 117 12.42 -24.80 -19.90
CA ASP A 117 13.35 -24.37 -18.85
C ASP A 117 13.03 -22.97 -18.31
N GLN A 118 12.66 -22.01 -19.19
CA GLN A 118 12.30 -20.66 -18.80
C GLN A 118 11.07 -20.65 -17.87
N TRP A 119 10.04 -21.44 -18.19
CA TRP A 119 8.85 -21.57 -17.33
C TRP A 119 9.17 -22.31 -16.02
N LEU A 120 9.98 -23.37 -16.07
CA LEU A 120 10.44 -24.10 -14.88
C LEU A 120 11.23 -23.20 -13.92
N LEU A 121 12.36 -22.66 -14.38
CA LEU A 121 13.36 -21.97 -13.55
C LEU A 121 12.91 -20.60 -13.03
N ASN A 122 11.97 -19.93 -13.71
CA ASN A 122 11.37 -18.71 -13.22
C ASN A 122 10.05 -18.98 -12.48
N ASN A 123 9.02 -19.46 -13.16
CA ASN A 123 7.66 -19.48 -12.61
C ASN A 123 7.44 -20.62 -11.60
N ILE A 124 7.83 -21.85 -11.92
CA ILE A 124 7.63 -22.98 -11.00
C ILE A 124 8.55 -22.87 -9.77
N PHE A 125 9.79 -22.42 -9.97
CA PHE A 125 10.69 -22.10 -8.86
C PHE A 125 10.23 -20.87 -8.03
N THR A 126 9.48 -19.91 -8.58
CA THR A 126 8.84 -18.85 -7.77
C THR A 126 7.76 -19.42 -6.83
N VAL A 127 6.97 -20.39 -7.29
CA VAL A 127 6.01 -21.09 -6.40
C VAL A 127 6.75 -21.88 -5.31
N LEU A 128 7.88 -22.52 -5.64
CA LEU A 128 8.72 -23.19 -4.66
C LEU A 128 9.33 -22.19 -3.66
N ALA A 129 9.86 -21.06 -4.11
CA ALA A 129 10.37 -19.99 -3.25
C ALA A 129 9.28 -19.44 -2.30
N ALA A 130 8.06 -19.22 -2.80
CA ALA A 130 6.92 -18.81 -1.97
C ALA A 130 6.59 -19.83 -0.86
N GLN A 131 6.59 -21.14 -1.17
CA GLN A 131 6.42 -22.19 -0.14
C GLN A 131 7.56 -22.20 0.89
N ARG A 132 8.78 -21.84 0.48
CA ARG A 132 9.98 -21.76 1.33
C ARG A 132 10.13 -20.46 2.12
N LYS A 133 9.23 -19.47 1.92
CA LYS A 133 9.30 -18.11 2.48
C LYS A 133 10.49 -17.29 1.96
N GLU A 134 10.74 -17.38 0.66
CA GLU A 134 11.81 -16.68 -0.06
C GLU A 134 11.19 -15.74 -1.12
N ILE A 135 11.78 -14.55 -1.31
CA ILE A 135 11.31 -13.58 -2.31
C ILE A 135 12.21 -13.64 -3.54
N ILE A 136 11.60 -13.67 -4.72
CA ILE A 136 12.29 -13.45 -6.01
C ILE A 136 11.89 -12.07 -6.55
N PHE A 137 12.87 -11.28 -6.97
CA PHE A 137 12.68 -10.03 -7.69
C PHE A 137 12.90 -10.22 -9.19
N HIS A 138 12.21 -9.43 -10.00
CA HIS A 138 12.48 -9.29 -11.42
C HIS A 138 13.69 -8.36 -11.64
N GLY A 139 14.59 -8.74 -12.54
CA GLY A 139 15.70 -7.89 -12.98
C GLY A 139 16.98 -8.66 -13.31
N SER A 140 17.96 -7.96 -13.86
CA SER A 140 19.30 -8.48 -14.13
C SER A 140 20.21 -8.22 -12.93
N ALA A 141 20.89 -9.25 -12.41
CA ALA A 141 21.92 -9.09 -11.38
C ALA A 141 23.31 -9.06 -12.04
N ILE A 142 24.05 -7.97 -11.77
CA ILE A 142 25.36 -7.67 -12.33
C ILE A 142 26.35 -7.41 -11.19
N LEU A 143 27.62 -7.80 -11.37
CA LEU A 143 28.70 -7.67 -10.39
C LEU A 143 29.70 -6.63 -10.90
N PRO A 144 29.64 -5.37 -10.44
CA PRO A 144 30.45 -4.29 -10.98
C PRO A 144 31.95 -4.54 -10.83
N LYS A 145 32.72 -4.07 -11.81
CA LYS A 145 34.16 -4.31 -11.91
C LYS A 145 34.89 -3.64 -10.75
N GLY A 146 35.52 -4.44 -9.89
CA GLY A 146 36.21 -3.93 -8.69
C GLY A 146 35.31 -3.69 -7.47
N HIS A 147 34.08 -4.21 -7.49
CA HIS A 147 33.16 -4.26 -6.35
C HIS A 147 33.12 -5.68 -5.74
N LYS A 148 32.45 -5.85 -4.59
CA LYS A 148 32.40 -7.15 -3.87
C LYS A 148 31.00 -7.77 -3.82
N GLY A 149 29.98 -7.01 -4.16
CA GLY A 149 28.59 -7.43 -4.25
C GLY A 149 27.98 -7.17 -5.62
N MET A 150 26.69 -7.49 -5.73
CA MET A 150 25.87 -7.29 -6.92
C MET A 150 25.10 -5.97 -6.88
N ILE A 151 24.79 -5.44 -8.05
CA ILE A 151 23.68 -4.52 -8.26
C ILE A 151 22.53 -5.26 -8.95
N LEU A 152 21.29 -4.87 -8.65
CA LEU A 152 20.11 -5.29 -9.40
C LEU A 152 19.67 -4.18 -10.37
N ILE A 153 19.40 -4.53 -11.62
CA ILE A 153 18.85 -3.65 -12.65
C ILE A 153 17.43 -4.11 -12.97
N THR A 154 16.43 -3.29 -12.66
CA THR A 154 15.00 -3.63 -12.74
C THR A 154 14.18 -2.45 -13.31
N GLY A 155 12.85 -2.52 -13.25
CA GLY A 155 11.91 -1.60 -13.90
C GLY A 155 11.16 -2.23 -15.07
N ASP A 156 10.52 -1.42 -15.91
CA ASP A 156 9.46 -1.86 -16.83
C ASP A 156 9.94 -2.63 -18.09
N SER A 157 8.97 -3.22 -18.80
CA SER A 157 9.20 -3.86 -20.09
C SER A 157 9.64 -2.82 -21.13
N GLY A 158 10.83 -3.00 -21.71
CA GLY A 158 11.40 -2.05 -22.67
C GLY A 158 12.08 -0.79 -22.09
N SER A 159 12.22 -0.65 -20.76
CA SER A 159 12.89 0.53 -20.16
C SER A 159 14.41 0.60 -20.39
N GLY A 160 15.03 -0.49 -20.86
CA GLY A 160 16.45 -0.57 -21.20
C GLY A 160 17.28 -1.47 -20.28
N LYS A 161 16.67 -2.21 -19.34
CA LYS A 161 17.34 -3.15 -18.41
C LYS A 161 18.44 -3.99 -19.07
N SER A 162 18.08 -4.76 -20.10
CA SER A 162 18.98 -5.67 -20.82
C SER A 162 20.09 -4.94 -21.57
N THR A 163 19.84 -3.69 -22.00
CA THR A 163 20.82 -2.85 -22.69
C THR A 163 21.86 -2.29 -21.71
N LEU A 164 21.42 -1.81 -20.54
CA LEU A 164 22.33 -1.38 -19.47
C LEU A 164 23.16 -2.55 -18.93
N SER A 165 22.57 -3.73 -18.79
CA SER A 165 23.32 -4.93 -18.39
C SER A 165 24.35 -5.34 -19.44
N ASP A 166 24.07 -5.20 -20.74
CA ASP A 166 25.04 -5.51 -21.80
C ASP A 166 26.22 -4.54 -21.83
N ALA A 167 25.97 -3.25 -21.63
CA ALA A 167 27.03 -2.24 -21.55
C ALA A 167 27.98 -2.50 -20.37
N LEU A 168 27.44 -2.78 -19.19
CA LEU A 168 28.25 -3.06 -17.99
C LEU A 168 29.05 -4.37 -18.12
N LEU A 169 28.47 -5.42 -18.71
CA LEU A 169 29.20 -6.66 -19.00
C LEU A 169 30.31 -6.44 -20.04
N SER A 170 30.07 -5.60 -21.06
CA SER A 170 31.07 -5.23 -22.07
C SER A 170 32.27 -4.48 -21.48
N ASP A 171 32.07 -3.67 -20.45
CA ASP A 171 33.17 -3.04 -19.70
C ASP A 171 33.90 -4.00 -18.74
N GLY A 172 33.44 -5.25 -18.62
CA GLY A 172 34.05 -6.32 -17.82
C GLY A 172 33.47 -6.49 -16.41
N ALA A 173 32.19 -6.19 -16.21
CA ALA A 173 31.44 -6.65 -15.04
C ALA A 173 31.19 -8.17 -15.09
N GLY A 174 30.94 -8.78 -13.93
CA GLY A 174 30.47 -10.18 -13.85
C GLY A 174 28.96 -10.29 -14.01
N PHE A 175 28.48 -11.43 -14.49
CA PHE A 175 27.05 -11.74 -14.60
C PHE A 175 26.60 -12.61 -13.43
N ALA A 176 25.40 -12.37 -12.90
CA ALA A 176 24.79 -13.22 -11.88
C ALA A 176 23.39 -13.72 -12.26
N SER A 177 22.53 -12.92 -12.89
CA SER A 177 21.23 -13.38 -13.39
C SER A 177 20.60 -12.44 -14.42
N ASP A 178 19.64 -12.95 -15.19
CA ASP A 178 18.69 -12.17 -16.01
C ASP A 178 17.27 -12.62 -15.66
N ASP A 179 16.29 -11.76 -15.87
CA ASP A 179 14.86 -11.91 -15.49
C ASP A 179 14.55 -12.16 -14.00
N SER A 180 15.32 -12.92 -13.21
CA SER A 180 14.97 -13.31 -11.82
C SER A 180 16.15 -13.42 -10.84
N VAL A 181 15.96 -12.92 -9.61
CA VAL A 181 16.97 -12.94 -8.53
C VAL A 181 16.31 -13.23 -7.19
N LEU A 182 16.77 -14.25 -6.46
CA LEU A 182 16.26 -14.60 -5.13
C LEU A 182 17.04 -13.85 -4.05
N PHE A 183 16.36 -13.28 -3.06
CA PHE A 183 16.99 -12.56 -1.94
C PHE A 183 16.72 -13.20 -0.58
N ARG A 184 17.73 -13.14 0.30
CA ARG A 184 17.64 -13.45 1.74
C ARG A 184 18.38 -12.40 2.58
N SER A 185 17.95 -12.22 3.82
CA SER A 185 18.63 -11.40 4.83
C SER A 185 19.40 -12.27 5.82
N PHE A 186 20.64 -11.90 6.14
CA PHE A 186 21.56 -12.63 7.01
C PHE A 186 22.18 -11.73 8.09
N GLY A 187 21.37 -10.93 8.77
CA GLY A 187 21.78 -10.17 9.96
C GLY A 187 22.90 -9.18 9.68
N GLU A 188 24.12 -9.46 10.16
CA GLU A 188 25.30 -8.60 10.02
C GLU A 188 25.90 -8.62 8.60
N GLU A 189 25.72 -9.71 7.83
CA GLU A 189 26.19 -9.78 6.43
C GLU A 189 25.34 -8.89 5.49
N GLY A 190 24.10 -8.62 5.89
CA GLY A 190 23.12 -7.81 5.14
C GLY A 190 22.22 -8.67 4.24
N VAL A 191 21.94 -8.16 3.04
CA VAL A 191 21.12 -8.86 2.04
C VAL A 191 22.02 -9.57 1.04
N MET A 192 21.76 -10.87 0.86
CA MET A 192 22.46 -11.71 -0.12
C MET A 192 21.49 -12.10 -1.24
N GLY A 193 21.87 -11.78 -2.47
CA GLY A 193 21.18 -12.18 -3.68
C GLY A 193 21.78 -13.46 -4.29
N TYR A 194 20.94 -14.23 -4.96
CA TYR A 194 21.29 -15.44 -5.68
C TYR A 194 20.68 -15.41 -7.08
N GLY A 195 21.50 -15.71 -8.09
CA GLY A 195 21.06 -15.77 -9.49
C GLY A 195 20.45 -17.11 -9.89
N ALA A 196 19.60 -17.09 -10.91
CA ALA A 196 18.85 -18.24 -11.38
C ALA A 196 19.70 -19.16 -12.27
N TYR A 197 20.18 -18.66 -13.41
CA TYR A 197 20.86 -19.45 -14.45
C TYR A 197 21.72 -18.58 -15.41
N PRO A 198 22.74 -19.17 -16.08
CA PRO A 198 23.71 -18.47 -16.96
C PRO A 198 23.19 -18.10 -18.37
N LEU A 199 22.04 -17.43 -18.50
CA LEU A 199 21.40 -17.15 -19.80
C LEU A 199 20.68 -15.79 -19.78
N ARG A 200 20.90 -14.96 -20.81
CA ARG A 200 20.28 -13.61 -20.97
C ARG A 200 19.34 -13.54 -22.16
N ARG A 201 18.40 -12.58 -22.15
CA ARG A 201 17.45 -12.32 -23.25
C ARG A 201 17.77 -11.00 -23.94
N LEU A 202 18.35 -11.07 -25.14
CA LEU A 202 18.72 -9.91 -25.95
C LEU A 202 17.77 -9.73 -27.16
N MET A 203 17.64 -8.50 -27.67
CA MET A 203 16.94 -8.21 -28.93
C MET A 203 17.89 -8.40 -30.13
N GLU A 204 17.35 -8.57 -31.35
CA GLU A 204 18.17 -8.83 -32.55
C GLU A 204 19.27 -7.78 -32.80
N ASN A 205 19.01 -6.50 -32.51
CA ASN A 205 20.00 -5.42 -32.64
C ASN A 205 21.10 -5.42 -31.54
N ALA A 206 20.97 -6.26 -30.50
CA ALA A 206 21.97 -6.41 -29.44
C ALA A 206 22.83 -7.69 -29.60
N ILE A 207 22.68 -8.41 -30.71
CA ILE A 207 23.48 -9.61 -31.03
C ILE A 207 24.36 -9.44 -32.29
N GLU A 208 24.44 -8.23 -32.86
CA GLU A 208 25.33 -7.96 -33.99
C GLU A 208 26.79 -8.31 -33.62
N GLY A 209 27.45 -9.09 -34.48
CA GLY A 209 28.82 -9.56 -34.28
C GLY A 209 28.99 -10.83 -33.43
N ARG A 210 27.94 -11.39 -32.81
CA ARG A 210 27.98 -12.68 -32.10
C ARG A 210 27.54 -13.84 -33.05
N SER A 211 28.06 -15.06 -32.89
CA SER A 211 27.59 -16.20 -33.71
C SER A 211 26.14 -16.57 -33.38
N ARG A 212 25.33 -16.78 -34.42
CA ARG A 212 23.93 -17.23 -34.28
C ARG A 212 23.80 -18.73 -33.98
N GLU A 213 24.89 -19.50 -34.04
CA GLU A 213 24.90 -20.95 -33.89
C GLU A 213 24.69 -21.41 -32.43
N ASP A 214 25.20 -20.63 -31.47
CA ASP A 214 25.02 -20.86 -30.02
C ASP A 214 23.81 -20.11 -29.42
N MET A 215 22.95 -19.52 -30.27
CA MET A 215 21.81 -18.70 -29.83
C MET A 215 20.49 -19.47 -29.89
N ILE A 216 19.70 -19.29 -28.84
CA ILE A 216 18.36 -19.86 -28.79
C ILE A 216 17.35 -18.80 -29.27
N PHE A 217 16.57 -19.11 -30.31
CA PHE A 217 15.51 -18.20 -30.77
C PHE A 217 14.37 -18.11 -29.75
N VAL A 218 13.93 -16.89 -29.44
CA VAL A 218 12.86 -16.62 -28.47
C VAL A 218 11.72 -15.88 -29.17
N PRO A 219 10.61 -16.56 -29.52
CA PRO A 219 9.43 -15.90 -30.08
C PRO A 219 8.76 -15.03 -29.01
N ASP A 220 8.88 -13.71 -29.15
CA ASP A 220 8.38 -12.70 -28.21
C ASP A 220 7.49 -11.69 -28.97
N GLY A 221 6.32 -12.17 -29.40
CA GLY A 221 5.30 -11.37 -30.07
C GLY A 221 5.80 -10.62 -31.31
N LYS A 222 5.82 -9.28 -31.23
CA LYS A 222 6.26 -8.37 -32.30
C LYS A 222 7.78 -8.17 -32.40
N ARG A 223 8.61 -8.73 -31.52
CA ARG A 223 10.05 -8.43 -31.45
C ARG A 223 10.89 -9.70 -31.40
N MET A 224 11.85 -9.85 -32.31
CA MET A 224 12.78 -10.99 -32.27
C MET A 224 13.75 -10.84 -31.10
N LYS A 225 13.78 -11.85 -30.23
CA LYS A 225 14.71 -11.96 -29.10
C LYS A 225 15.49 -13.27 -29.18
N TYR A 226 16.65 -13.29 -28.54
CA TYR A 226 17.58 -14.41 -28.52
C TYR A 226 18.07 -14.67 -27.10
N GLY A 227 18.09 -15.95 -26.72
CA GLY A 227 18.72 -16.46 -25.52
C GLY A 227 20.22 -16.61 -25.75
N VAL A 228 21.03 -15.88 -24.99
CA VAL A 228 22.50 -15.85 -25.12
C VAL A 228 23.14 -16.39 -23.84
N SER A 229 23.99 -17.40 -23.98
CA SER A 229 24.68 -18.08 -22.87
C SER A 229 25.81 -17.22 -22.31
N GLU A 230 25.79 -16.97 -21.01
CA GLU A 230 26.80 -16.19 -20.27
C GLU A 230 27.67 -17.06 -19.37
N LYS A 231 27.82 -18.36 -19.69
CA LYS A 231 28.51 -19.37 -18.84
C LYS A 231 29.92 -18.96 -18.41
N GLU A 232 30.64 -18.16 -19.21
CA GLU A 232 31.99 -17.64 -18.87
C GLU A 232 31.96 -16.43 -17.92
N ASN A 233 30.92 -15.58 -18.02
CA ASN A 233 30.74 -14.37 -17.21
C ASN A 233 29.96 -14.64 -15.91
N PHE A 234 29.19 -15.74 -15.88
CA PHE A 234 28.35 -16.13 -14.75
C PHE A 234 29.17 -16.42 -13.49
N ARG A 235 28.77 -15.84 -12.36
CA ARG A 235 29.40 -16.04 -11.05
C ARG A 235 28.35 -16.57 -10.09
N GLN A 236 28.39 -17.88 -9.87
CA GLN A 236 27.49 -18.55 -8.94
C GLN A 236 27.88 -18.29 -7.48
N GLY A 237 26.88 -18.10 -6.61
CA GLY A 237 27.06 -17.94 -5.17
C GLY A 237 26.12 -16.89 -4.56
N PRO A 238 26.16 -16.73 -3.23
CA PRO A 238 25.61 -15.55 -2.55
C PRO A 238 26.47 -14.32 -2.87
N HIS A 239 25.88 -13.27 -3.43
CA HIS A 239 26.54 -11.96 -3.54
C HIS A 239 25.77 -10.93 -2.73
N ARG A 240 26.48 -10.10 -1.97
CA ARG A 240 25.86 -9.04 -1.18
C ARG A 240 25.23 -8.01 -2.11
N LEU A 241 24.02 -7.54 -1.81
CA LEU A 241 23.39 -6.48 -2.60
C LEU A 241 24.00 -5.12 -2.23
N GLU A 242 24.61 -4.43 -3.19
CA GLU A 242 25.21 -3.08 -3.01
C GLU A 242 24.23 -1.96 -3.41
N ALA A 243 23.45 -2.14 -4.49
CA ALA A 243 22.42 -1.18 -4.91
C ALA A 243 21.32 -1.83 -5.79
N ILE A 244 20.15 -1.21 -5.87
CA ILE A 244 19.11 -1.49 -6.87
C ILE A 244 18.93 -0.26 -7.77
N TRP A 245 18.76 -0.49 -9.07
CA TRP A 245 18.54 0.53 -10.09
C TRP A 245 17.24 0.22 -10.85
N ILE A 246 16.24 1.08 -10.70
CA ILE A 246 14.89 0.93 -11.27
C ILE A 246 14.77 1.87 -12.47
N LEU A 247 14.81 1.31 -13.68
CA LEU A 247 14.74 2.08 -14.92
C LEU A 247 13.28 2.25 -15.36
N LYS A 248 12.83 3.51 -15.47
CA LYS A 248 11.54 3.89 -16.07
C LYS A 248 11.76 4.80 -17.28
N LYS A 249 10.88 4.71 -18.27
CA LYS A 249 10.75 5.77 -19.29
C LYS A 249 9.71 6.80 -18.84
N ALA A 250 9.91 8.05 -19.24
CA ALA A 250 8.97 9.15 -19.07
C ALA A 250 9.30 10.27 -20.08
N PRO A 251 8.39 11.23 -20.33
CA PRO A 251 8.70 12.46 -21.06
C PRO A 251 9.52 13.41 -20.17
N VAL A 252 10.79 13.08 -19.94
CA VAL A 252 11.77 13.96 -19.30
C VAL A 252 12.76 14.49 -20.33
N PRO A 253 13.31 15.71 -20.16
CA PRO A 253 14.23 16.29 -21.13
C PRO A 253 15.59 15.57 -21.17
N GLU A 254 16.11 15.12 -20.03
CA GLU A 254 17.38 14.39 -19.88
C GLU A 254 17.24 13.25 -18.86
N VAL A 255 18.31 12.52 -18.55
CA VAL A 255 18.28 11.48 -17.50
C VAL A 255 18.23 12.11 -16.11
N GLU A 256 17.30 11.63 -15.30
CA GLU A 256 17.20 11.96 -13.87
C GLU A 256 17.50 10.71 -13.04
N ILE A 257 18.18 10.87 -11.90
CA ILE A 257 18.51 9.78 -10.98
C ILE A 257 18.20 10.26 -9.56
N GLU A 258 17.26 9.59 -8.89
CA GLU A 258 16.82 9.91 -7.53
C GLU A 258 17.06 8.69 -6.61
N GLU A 259 17.67 8.90 -5.44
CA GLU A 259 17.74 7.84 -4.42
C GLU A 259 16.40 7.75 -3.69
N LEU A 260 15.67 6.64 -3.89
CA LEU A 260 14.38 6.40 -3.27
C LEU A 260 14.53 6.22 -1.76
N THR A 261 13.73 6.96 -1.00
CA THR A 261 13.65 6.86 0.47
C THR A 261 12.21 6.62 0.94
N GLY A 262 12.02 6.53 2.26
CA GLY A 262 10.69 6.47 2.88
C GLY A 262 9.84 5.29 2.41
N ILE A 263 8.54 5.55 2.23
CA ILE A 263 7.56 4.54 1.81
C ILE A 263 7.57 4.30 0.29
N ASP A 264 7.90 5.32 -0.53
CA ASP A 264 8.07 5.17 -1.99
C ASP A 264 9.11 4.10 -2.34
N LYS A 265 10.23 4.06 -1.60
CA LYS A 265 11.23 3.00 -1.70
C LYS A 265 10.60 1.62 -1.53
N LEU A 266 9.81 1.41 -0.48
CA LEU A 266 9.14 0.13 -0.23
C LEU A 266 8.09 -0.19 -1.30
N LYS A 267 7.25 0.78 -1.70
CA LYS A 267 6.24 0.62 -2.77
C LYS A 267 6.88 0.14 -4.07
N LYS A 268 7.97 0.79 -4.51
CA LYS A 268 8.72 0.44 -5.72
C LYS A 268 9.37 -0.95 -5.61
N LEU A 269 9.94 -1.29 -4.46
CA LEU A 269 10.48 -2.63 -4.19
C LEU A 269 9.39 -3.72 -4.23
N PHE A 270 8.18 -3.48 -3.70
CA PHE A 270 7.07 -4.43 -3.84
C PHE A 270 6.66 -4.62 -5.31
N GLY A 271 6.75 -3.57 -6.14
CA GLY A 271 6.61 -3.65 -7.59
C GLY A 271 7.69 -4.50 -8.28
N CYS A 272 8.86 -4.68 -7.66
CA CYS A 272 9.93 -5.53 -8.19
C CYS A 272 9.72 -7.04 -7.97
N ILE A 273 8.70 -7.49 -7.21
CA ILE A 273 8.51 -8.92 -6.91
C ILE A 273 8.12 -9.71 -8.16
N TYR A 274 8.95 -10.68 -8.55
CA TYR A 274 8.70 -11.55 -9.71
C TYR A 274 7.47 -12.43 -9.45
N ASN A 275 6.58 -12.49 -10.45
CA ASN A 275 5.28 -13.16 -10.39
C ASN A 275 4.58 -13.03 -9.01
N SER A 276 4.33 -11.79 -8.59
CA SER A 276 3.66 -11.45 -7.32
C SER A 276 2.32 -12.18 -7.09
N SER A 277 1.68 -12.69 -8.15
CA SER A 277 0.49 -13.56 -8.04
C SER A 277 0.74 -14.81 -7.19
N CYS A 278 1.95 -15.38 -7.22
CA CYS A 278 2.33 -16.55 -6.43
C CYS A 278 2.22 -16.30 -4.93
N TYR A 279 2.41 -15.05 -4.51
CA TYR A 279 2.46 -14.62 -3.11
C TYR A 279 1.12 -14.08 -2.57
N LYS A 280 0.15 -13.76 -3.43
CA LYS A 280 -1.14 -13.13 -3.03
C LYS A 280 -1.88 -13.88 -1.91
N GLU A 281 -1.85 -15.22 -1.92
CA GLU A 281 -2.52 -16.04 -0.89
C GLU A 281 -1.92 -15.91 0.53
N TYR A 282 -0.75 -15.29 0.66
CA TYR A 282 -0.09 -15.02 1.95
C TYR A 282 -0.27 -13.58 2.44
N GLY A 283 -0.85 -12.69 1.61
CA GLY A 283 -0.82 -11.25 1.84
C GLY A 283 0.61 -10.72 1.89
N VAL A 284 0.90 -9.82 2.85
CA VAL A 284 2.28 -9.40 3.20
C VAL A 284 2.65 -9.99 4.56
N PRO A 285 3.13 -11.26 4.62
CA PRO A 285 3.44 -11.92 5.88
C PRO A 285 4.72 -11.35 6.54
N PRO A 286 4.93 -11.53 7.86
CA PRO A 286 6.08 -10.93 8.55
C PRO A 286 7.45 -11.25 7.94
N TRP A 287 7.69 -12.49 7.50
CA TRP A 287 8.94 -12.90 6.84
C TRP A 287 9.19 -12.15 5.52
N MET A 288 8.11 -11.79 4.80
CA MET A 288 8.20 -10.99 3.59
C MET A 288 8.57 -9.56 3.96
N MET A 289 7.87 -8.95 4.91
CA MET A 289 8.18 -7.59 5.38
C MET A 289 9.60 -7.49 5.95
N GLU A 290 10.06 -8.47 6.73
CA GLU A 290 11.45 -8.56 7.23
C GLU A 290 12.47 -8.56 6.08
N THR A 291 12.22 -9.35 5.03
CA THR A 291 13.09 -9.41 3.84
C THR A 291 13.03 -8.11 3.03
N MET A 292 11.84 -7.53 2.83
CA MET A 292 11.64 -6.26 2.11
C MET A 292 12.28 -5.07 2.84
N LEU A 293 12.19 -5.02 4.17
CA LEU A 293 12.85 -4.00 4.99
C LEU A 293 14.38 -4.15 4.97
N ALA A 294 14.89 -5.37 4.93
CA ALA A 294 16.33 -5.61 4.76
C ALA A 294 16.82 -5.13 3.37
N ILE A 295 16.07 -5.41 2.30
CA ILE A 295 16.34 -4.92 0.94
C ILE A 295 16.26 -3.38 0.90
N ALA A 296 15.26 -2.77 1.53
CA ALA A 296 15.13 -1.31 1.64
C ALA A 296 16.25 -0.64 2.46
N GLY A 297 17.02 -1.41 3.24
CA GLY A 297 18.24 -0.96 3.91
C GLY A 297 19.43 -0.75 2.97
N VAL A 298 19.37 -1.26 1.74
CA VAL A 298 20.35 -1.02 0.66
C VAL A 298 19.93 0.21 -0.16
N PRO A 299 20.85 1.01 -0.74
CA PRO A 299 20.49 2.07 -1.68
C PRO A 299 19.65 1.57 -2.87
N VAL A 300 18.66 2.38 -3.26
CA VAL A 300 17.75 2.10 -4.39
C VAL A 300 17.60 3.39 -5.19
N TYR A 301 17.94 3.36 -6.46
CA TYR A 301 17.83 4.51 -7.36
C TYR A 301 16.69 4.30 -8.34
N GLU A 302 15.85 5.30 -8.53
CA GLU A 302 14.99 5.40 -9.71
C GLU A 302 15.71 6.21 -10.78
N VAL A 303 15.77 5.66 -11.99
CA VAL A 303 16.38 6.28 -13.17
C VAL A 303 15.25 6.61 -14.14
N THR A 304 14.89 7.89 -14.21
CA THR A 304 14.00 8.40 -15.26
C THR A 304 14.82 8.65 -16.52
N ARG A 305 14.37 8.14 -17.67
CA ARG A 305 14.99 8.47 -18.96
C ARG A 305 13.97 8.95 -20.00
N PRO A 306 14.38 9.83 -20.94
CA PRO A 306 13.57 10.20 -22.10
C PRO A 306 13.22 8.96 -22.94
N GLU A 307 12.06 9.00 -23.59
CA GLU A 307 11.59 7.89 -24.42
C GLU A 307 12.43 7.71 -25.69
N ASP A 308 12.77 8.81 -26.39
CA ASP A 308 13.32 8.79 -27.76
C ASP A 308 14.82 9.16 -27.86
N LYS A 309 15.49 9.45 -26.74
CA LYS A 309 16.95 9.67 -26.70
C LYS A 309 17.69 8.38 -26.36
N ASP A 310 18.82 8.11 -27.02
CA ASP A 310 19.79 7.17 -26.45
C ASP A 310 20.54 7.82 -25.30
N THR A 311 20.31 7.29 -24.11
CA THR A 311 20.90 7.74 -22.85
C THR A 311 21.69 6.65 -22.15
N LEU A 312 21.93 5.50 -22.82
CA LEU A 312 22.62 4.33 -22.27
C LEU A 312 23.94 4.70 -21.57
N ARG A 313 24.73 5.54 -22.24
CA ARG A 313 26.02 6.01 -21.71
C ARG A 313 25.86 6.90 -20.49
N GLN A 314 24.93 7.86 -20.49
CA GLN A 314 24.68 8.74 -19.34
C GLN A 314 24.32 7.92 -18.10
N ILE A 315 23.41 6.95 -18.25
CA ILE A 315 22.97 6.07 -17.16
C ILE A 315 24.14 5.21 -16.65
N ARG A 316 24.89 4.56 -17.55
CA ARG A 316 26.04 3.71 -17.21
C ARG A 316 27.16 4.49 -16.49
N ASP A 317 27.49 5.67 -17.00
CA ASP A 317 28.56 6.50 -16.44
C ASP A 317 28.16 6.98 -15.03
N ALA A 318 26.88 7.34 -14.81
CA ALA A 318 26.36 7.68 -13.48
C ALA A 318 26.26 6.49 -12.49
N VAL A 319 25.85 5.30 -12.96
CA VAL A 319 25.89 4.06 -12.16
C VAL A 319 27.31 3.79 -11.66
N THR A 320 28.31 4.02 -12.50
CA THR A 320 29.73 3.81 -12.17
C THR A 320 30.21 4.81 -11.13
N VAL A 321 29.94 6.11 -11.33
CA VAL A 321 30.29 7.18 -10.37
C VAL A 321 29.67 6.93 -9.00
N ARG A 322 28.37 6.62 -8.93
CA ARG A 322 27.68 6.41 -7.64
C ARG A 322 28.18 5.19 -6.88
N LEU A 323 28.67 4.17 -7.59
CA LEU A 323 29.32 3.00 -6.98
C LEU A 323 30.71 3.34 -6.41
N ASP A 324 31.55 4.07 -7.14
CA ASP A 324 32.86 4.50 -6.63
C ASP A 324 32.72 5.52 -5.47
N GLU A 325 31.67 6.34 -5.43
CA GLU A 325 31.31 7.17 -4.27
C GLU A 325 31.08 6.33 -3.00
N MET A 326 30.17 5.35 -3.03
CA MET A 326 29.87 4.47 -1.89
C MET A 326 31.12 3.76 -1.34
N LYS A 327 32.03 3.38 -2.23
CA LYS A 327 33.30 2.73 -1.94
C LYS A 327 34.30 3.67 -1.26
N SER A 328 34.22 4.97 -1.52
CA SER A 328 34.96 5.99 -0.77
C SER A 328 34.35 6.25 0.60
N GLU A 329 33.02 6.39 0.70
CA GLU A 329 32.29 6.63 1.97
C GLU A 329 32.54 5.51 3.00
N ALA A 330 32.62 4.25 2.53
CA ALA A 330 32.92 3.08 3.37
C ALA A 330 34.35 3.05 3.95
N SER A 331 35.24 3.97 3.56
CA SER A 331 36.67 3.95 3.90
C SER A 331 37.15 5.04 4.88
N GLY A 332 36.33 6.07 5.15
CA GLY A 332 36.72 7.22 5.96
C GLY A 332 35.82 7.46 7.17
N ASN A 333 36.24 7.04 8.36
CA ASN A 333 35.66 7.49 9.63
C ASN A 333 36.60 7.22 10.82
N GLY A 334 37.08 8.28 11.49
CA GLY A 334 37.89 8.17 12.71
C GLY A 334 38.30 9.53 13.30
N GLU A 335 37.87 9.77 14.55
CA GLU A 335 38.36 10.79 15.52
C GLU A 335 38.24 12.30 15.13
N ALA A 336 38.08 13.26 16.05
CA ALA A 336 37.54 13.27 17.43
C ALA A 336 37.33 14.73 17.93
N ALA A 337 36.42 14.94 18.91
CA ALA A 337 36.42 16.00 19.95
C ALA A 337 36.43 17.52 19.57
N ALA A 338 36.20 18.51 20.47
CA ALA A 338 35.25 18.66 21.60
C ALA A 338 35.33 20.09 22.23
N SER A 339 34.17 20.70 22.58
CA SER A 339 33.92 21.80 23.57
C SER A 339 32.45 22.25 23.39
N GLY A 340 31.70 22.95 24.26
CA GLY A 340 31.97 23.81 25.44
C GLY A 340 31.29 25.18 25.17
N ASP A 341 30.42 25.78 26.00
CA ASP A 341 30.09 25.53 27.41
C ASP A 341 28.64 26.00 27.80
N THR A 342 28.31 25.97 29.10
CA THR A 342 26.98 26.24 29.74
C THR A 342 26.58 27.74 29.85
N VAL A 343 25.34 28.20 30.19
CA VAL A 343 24.65 28.19 31.52
C VAL A 343 23.18 28.73 31.45
N ARG A 344 22.19 27.94 31.94
CA ARG A 344 21.11 28.24 32.96
C ARG A 344 20.35 29.60 32.92
N ALA A 345 19.01 29.79 32.84
CA ALA A 345 17.74 29.11 33.26
C ALA A 345 16.96 29.81 34.42
N LYS A 346 15.67 29.40 34.62
CA LYS A 346 14.59 29.89 35.53
C LYS A 346 13.68 31.05 35.01
N SER A 347 12.45 31.27 35.51
CA SER A 347 11.34 30.41 36.04
C SER A 347 10.13 31.25 36.52
N GLY A 348 8.88 30.81 36.34
CA GLY A 348 7.71 31.33 37.11
C GLY A 348 6.33 30.76 36.70
N GLU A 349 5.53 30.34 37.68
CA GLU A 349 4.08 30.03 37.59
C GLU A 349 3.21 31.35 37.62
N GLU A 350 1.86 31.40 37.56
CA GLU A 350 0.77 30.43 37.77
C GLU A 350 -0.58 30.83 37.06
N LYS A 351 -1.71 30.16 37.37
CA LYS A 351 -3.11 30.29 36.85
C LYS A 351 -3.98 31.34 37.66
N PRO A 352 -5.34 31.52 37.56
CA PRO A 352 -6.44 30.76 36.87
C PRO A 352 -7.67 31.54 36.26
N GLU A 353 -8.56 30.83 35.50
CA GLU A 353 -10.08 30.88 35.44
C GLU A 353 -10.86 32.22 35.14
N LYS A 354 -12.17 32.39 34.80
CA LYS A 354 -13.46 31.65 34.45
C LYS A 354 -14.52 32.70 33.91
N ASP A 355 -15.79 32.54 33.48
CA ASP A 355 -16.84 31.47 33.27
C ASP A 355 -18.05 32.03 32.40
N GLY A 356 -18.88 31.16 31.76
CA GLY A 356 -20.28 31.40 31.25
C GLY A 356 -20.49 32.17 29.91
N GLU A 357 -21.43 31.87 28.98
CA GLU A 357 -22.90 31.54 28.97
C GLU A 357 -23.87 32.77 28.90
N MET A 358 -25.00 32.85 28.16
CA MET A 358 -25.68 31.98 27.16
C MET A 358 -26.85 32.70 26.35
N ALA A 359 -27.12 32.29 25.10
CA ALA A 359 -28.45 32.23 24.37
C ALA A 359 -29.33 33.53 24.15
N VAL A 360 -30.50 33.57 23.44
CA VAL A 360 -31.52 32.58 22.92
C VAL A 360 -32.37 33.15 21.71
N VAL A 361 -33.05 32.25 20.93
CA VAL A 361 -34.22 32.46 20.00
C VAL A 361 -33.95 33.04 18.56
N GLY A 362 -34.57 32.61 17.43
CA GLY A 362 -35.35 31.39 17.08
C GLY A 362 -36.81 31.57 16.53
N GLN A 363 -37.10 31.35 15.23
CA GLN A 363 -38.50 31.20 14.70
C GLN A 363 -38.65 30.50 13.32
N GLU A 364 -39.91 30.20 12.95
CA GLU A 364 -40.47 29.48 11.77
C GLU A 364 -40.07 27.99 11.58
N GLU A 365 -41.06 27.16 11.17
CA GLU A 365 -40.89 25.73 10.83
C GLU A 365 -40.74 25.58 9.30
N PRO A 366 -39.54 25.26 8.78
CA PRO A 366 -39.32 25.12 7.33
C PRO A 366 -39.86 23.79 6.79
N SER A 367 -40.05 23.71 5.48
CA SER A 367 -40.16 22.42 4.80
C SER A 367 -38.93 21.57 5.10
N ARG A 368 -39.12 20.39 5.72
CA ARG A 368 -38.03 19.50 6.20
C ARG A 368 -36.92 19.37 5.14
N PRO A 369 -35.67 19.73 5.46
CA PRO A 369 -34.60 19.73 4.46
C PRO A 369 -34.24 18.31 4.02
N GLU A 370 -33.61 18.21 2.84
CA GLU A 370 -33.14 16.92 2.33
C GLU A 370 -31.89 16.44 3.08
N ILE A 371 -30.93 17.33 3.30
CA ILE A 371 -29.65 17.05 3.95
C ILE A 371 -29.48 17.96 5.17
N SER A 372 -28.95 17.41 6.26
CA SER A 372 -28.29 18.19 7.32
C SER A 372 -26.78 18.00 7.21
N LEU A 373 -26.02 19.10 7.10
CA LEU A 373 -24.57 19.10 7.28
C LEU A 373 -24.24 19.57 8.70
N ILE A 374 -23.59 18.72 9.49
CA ILE A 374 -23.18 19.00 10.88
C ILE A 374 -21.69 19.33 10.89
N VAL A 375 -21.33 20.48 11.47
CA VAL A 375 -19.96 21.02 11.45
C VAL A 375 -19.55 21.40 12.89
N PRO A 376 -18.75 20.58 13.59
CA PRO A 376 -18.25 20.93 14.91
C PRO A 376 -17.11 21.95 14.79
N VAL A 377 -17.20 23.10 15.46
CA VAL A 377 -16.24 24.20 15.39
C VAL A 377 -15.62 24.45 16.75
N TYR A 378 -14.28 24.49 16.81
CA TYR A 378 -13.55 24.94 18.00
C TYR A 378 -12.19 25.52 17.62
N ASN A 379 -12.02 26.83 17.77
CA ASN A 379 -10.79 27.57 17.46
C ASN A 379 -10.26 27.31 16.02
N MET A 380 -11.04 27.74 15.03
CA MET A 380 -10.83 27.48 13.60
C MET A 380 -10.79 28.77 12.75
N GLU A 381 -10.60 29.95 13.36
CA GLU A 381 -10.62 31.26 12.69
C GLU A 381 -9.77 31.28 11.41
N LYS A 382 -8.58 30.66 11.44
CA LYS A 382 -7.66 30.58 10.30
C LYS A 382 -8.25 29.87 9.06
N TRP A 383 -9.07 28.85 9.26
CA TRP A 383 -9.46 27.90 8.21
C TRP A 383 -10.91 28.02 7.75
N LEU A 384 -11.76 28.58 8.61
CA LEU A 384 -13.20 28.64 8.38
C LEU A 384 -13.57 29.39 7.08
N SER A 385 -12.76 30.35 6.61
CA SER A 385 -12.94 31.01 5.30
C SER A 385 -12.94 30.03 4.13
N ASP A 386 -12.09 29.01 4.17
CA ASP A 386 -11.93 28.03 3.09
C ASP A 386 -13.09 27.03 3.11
N PHE A 387 -13.46 26.57 4.30
CA PHE A 387 -14.64 25.74 4.53
C PHE A 387 -15.91 26.43 3.99
N LEU A 388 -16.12 27.69 4.35
CA LEU A 388 -17.27 28.49 3.89
C LEU A 388 -17.23 28.74 2.38
N THR A 389 -16.05 28.85 1.76
CA THR A 389 -15.90 28.96 0.31
C THR A 389 -16.31 27.68 -0.42
N GLY A 390 -15.90 26.50 0.07
CA GLY A 390 -16.33 25.21 -0.47
C GLY A 390 -17.80 24.87 -0.19
N LEU A 391 -18.34 25.37 0.93
CA LEU A 391 -19.76 25.29 1.26
C LEU A 391 -20.60 26.17 0.31
N ASP A 392 -20.18 27.41 0.06
CA ASP A 392 -20.89 28.34 -0.84
C ASP A 392 -21.00 27.86 -2.29
N ALA A 393 -20.08 26.98 -2.70
CA ALA A 393 -20.11 26.37 -4.02
C ALA A 393 -21.14 25.22 -4.16
N GLN A 394 -21.71 24.69 -3.07
CA GLN A 394 -22.55 23.47 -3.12
C GLN A 394 -23.84 23.65 -3.94
N LYS A 395 -23.99 22.84 -4.99
CA LYS A 395 -25.15 22.89 -5.92
C LYS A 395 -26.43 22.22 -5.39
N CYS A 396 -26.52 21.90 -4.10
CA CYS A 396 -27.67 21.19 -3.52
C CYS A 396 -28.88 22.12 -3.28
N LYS A 397 -30.10 21.62 -3.51
CA LYS A 397 -31.33 22.43 -3.55
C LYS A 397 -32.06 22.58 -2.21
N SER A 398 -31.69 21.75 -1.23
CA SER A 398 -32.33 21.72 0.09
C SER A 398 -31.31 21.22 1.11
N LEU A 399 -30.83 22.14 1.94
CA LEU A 399 -29.77 21.91 2.92
C LEU A 399 -30.05 22.71 4.17
N GLU A 400 -29.89 22.10 5.34
CA GLU A 400 -29.55 22.83 6.55
C GLU A 400 -28.08 22.61 6.90
N VAL A 401 -27.40 23.66 7.36
CA VAL A 401 -26.05 23.60 7.90
C VAL A 401 -26.14 23.95 9.37
N ILE A 402 -25.60 23.07 10.23
CA ILE A 402 -25.59 23.22 11.67
C ILE A 402 -24.14 23.29 12.11
N PHE A 403 -23.66 24.51 12.29
CA PHE A 403 -22.40 24.77 12.98
C PHE A 403 -22.63 24.60 14.48
N VAL A 404 -21.72 23.89 15.14
CA VAL A 404 -21.75 23.68 16.58
C VAL A 404 -20.45 24.21 17.17
N ASP A 405 -20.49 25.43 17.66
CA ASP A 405 -19.37 26.11 18.32
C ASP A 405 -19.20 25.56 19.75
N ASP A 406 -18.18 24.74 19.92
CA ASP A 406 -17.80 24.06 21.16
C ASP A 406 -16.96 25.00 22.07
N GLY A 407 -17.45 26.22 22.25
CA GLY A 407 -16.87 27.25 23.10
C GLY A 407 -15.57 27.86 22.56
N SER A 408 -15.54 28.26 21.28
CA SER A 408 -14.37 28.92 20.68
C SER A 408 -13.95 30.19 21.43
N THR A 409 -12.65 30.44 21.42
CA THR A 409 -11.96 31.55 22.09
C THR A 409 -11.22 32.48 21.12
N ASP A 410 -11.30 32.20 19.82
CA ASP A 410 -10.77 32.99 18.71
C ASP A 410 -11.93 33.66 17.92
N GLY A 411 -11.65 34.19 16.73
CA GLY A 411 -12.65 34.84 15.87
C GLY A 411 -13.72 33.92 15.28
N SER A 412 -13.70 32.60 15.51
CA SER A 412 -14.61 31.63 14.85
C SER A 412 -16.09 31.99 15.00
N GLY A 413 -16.54 32.33 16.22
CA GLY A 413 -17.95 32.64 16.48
C GLY A 413 -18.45 33.83 15.68
N GLY A 414 -17.65 34.90 15.59
CA GLY A 414 -18.01 36.10 14.82
C GLY A 414 -18.09 35.85 13.30
N ILE A 415 -17.20 35.00 12.77
CA ILE A 415 -17.24 34.58 11.36
C ILE A 415 -18.51 33.77 11.08
N LEU A 416 -18.92 32.88 12.00
CA LEU A 416 -20.17 32.13 11.88
C LEU A 416 -21.41 33.04 11.92
N GLU A 417 -21.45 34.02 12.82
CA GLU A 417 -22.55 34.99 12.92
C GLU A 417 -22.71 35.83 11.64
N GLU A 418 -21.61 36.36 11.09
CA GLU A 418 -21.61 37.10 9.83
C GLU A 418 -22.09 36.23 8.65
N TYR A 419 -21.59 34.98 8.57
CA TYR A 419 -22.00 34.02 7.54
C TYR A 419 -23.49 33.65 7.66
N GLN A 420 -24.00 33.45 8.88
CA GLN A 420 -25.41 33.15 9.11
C GLN A 420 -26.32 34.30 8.65
N GLU A 421 -25.96 35.55 8.93
CA GLU A 421 -26.74 36.72 8.49
C GLU A 421 -26.80 36.79 6.96
N GLY A 422 -25.66 36.68 6.27
CA GLY A 422 -25.62 36.69 4.80
C GLY A 422 -26.45 35.57 4.17
N CYS A 423 -26.46 34.39 4.79
CA CYS A 423 -27.18 33.22 4.30
C CYS A 423 -28.72 33.29 4.45
N LYS A 424 -29.29 34.18 5.26
CA LYS A 424 -30.76 34.34 5.43
C LYS A 424 -31.49 34.66 4.11
N SER A 425 -30.77 35.15 3.10
CA SER A 425 -31.28 35.43 1.76
C SER A 425 -31.41 34.19 0.85
N ARG A 426 -30.79 33.05 1.19
CA ARG A 426 -30.64 31.88 0.30
C ARG A 426 -31.87 30.96 0.33
N LYS A 427 -32.72 31.08 -0.68
CA LYS A 427 -33.94 30.27 -0.79
C LYS A 427 -33.64 28.76 -0.88
N GLY A 428 -34.16 27.99 0.08
CA GLY A 428 -34.02 26.53 0.16
C GLY A 428 -32.85 26.07 1.05
N TRP A 429 -32.10 27.01 1.62
CA TRP A 429 -31.02 26.75 2.57
C TRP A 429 -31.37 27.33 3.95
N SER A 430 -30.82 26.76 5.02
CA SER A 430 -30.85 27.36 6.35
C SER A 430 -29.52 27.12 7.09
N VAL A 431 -28.92 28.19 7.60
CA VAL A 431 -27.73 28.10 8.46
C VAL A 431 -28.14 28.30 9.91
N ARG A 432 -27.68 27.42 10.80
CA ARG A 432 -27.88 27.47 12.24
C ARG A 432 -26.53 27.38 12.94
N ILE A 433 -26.38 28.18 13.98
CA ILE A 433 -25.29 28.09 14.96
C ILE A 433 -25.91 27.53 16.24
N LEU A 434 -25.22 26.57 16.85
CA LEU A 434 -25.43 26.15 18.23
C LEU A 434 -24.14 26.47 18.98
N THR A 435 -24.22 27.11 20.14
CA THR A 435 -23.05 27.41 20.97
C THR A 435 -23.20 26.69 22.30
N GLN A 436 -22.13 26.05 22.77
CA GLN A 436 -22.07 25.31 24.03
C GLN A 436 -20.75 25.59 24.76
N GLU A 437 -20.67 25.30 26.06
CA GLU A 437 -19.37 25.21 26.73
C GLU A 437 -18.55 24.05 26.14
N ASN A 438 -17.22 24.19 26.09
CA ASN A 438 -16.33 23.20 25.48
C ASN A 438 -16.45 21.82 26.16
N GLN A 439 -17.00 20.87 25.42
CA GLN A 439 -17.23 19.48 25.83
C GLN A 439 -16.58 18.48 24.85
N GLY A 440 -15.95 18.98 23.78
CA GLY A 440 -15.22 18.19 22.80
C GLY A 440 -16.05 17.85 21.56
N VAL A 441 -15.34 17.53 20.47
CA VAL A 441 -15.89 17.21 19.14
C VAL A 441 -17.06 16.21 19.18
N SER A 442 -16.99 15.21 20.06
CA SER A 442 -18.05 14.20 20.23
C SER A 442 -19.35 14.79 20.79
N ALA A 443 -19.27 15.70 21.76
CA ALA A 443 -20.44 16.40 22.28
C ALA A 443 -21.01 17.36 21.22
N ALA A 444 -20.16 18.09 20.50
CA ALA A 444 -20.57 18.98 19.43
C ALA A 444 -21.27 18.24 18.27
N LYS A 445 -20.69 17.13 17.78
CA LYS A 445 -21.31 16.24 16.77
C LYS A 445 -22.66 15.69 17.25
N ASN A 446 -22.81 15.37 18.55
CA ASN A 446 -24.08 14.92 19.14
C ASN A 446 -25.14 16.02 19.24
N ALA A 447 -24.79 17.22 19.69
CA ALA A 447 -25.71 18.36 19.72
C ALA A 447 -26.19 18.73 18.30
N GLY A 448 -25.31 18.62 17.30
CA GLY A 448 -25.66 18.73 15.89
C GLY A 448 -26.66 17.65 15.42
N LEU A 449 -26.44 16.38 15.79
CA LEU A 449 -27.36 15.27 15.50
C LEU A 449 -28.76 15.48 16.10
N ASP A 450 -28.84 15.90 17.36
CA ASP A 450 -30.11 16.14 18.06
C ASP A 450 -30.87 17.35 17.48
N ALA A 451 -30.14 18.36 17.02
CA ALA A 451 -30.71 19.54 16.38
C ALA A 451 -31.12 19.35 14.91
N ALA A 452 -30.59 18.33 14.24
CA ALA A 452 -30.78 18.09 12.80
C ALA A 452 -32.20 17.64 12.45
N LYS A 453 -32.77 18.17 11.36
CA LYS A 453 -34.08 17.82 10.78
C LYS A 453 -34.03 17.13 9.42
N GLY A 454 -32.89 17.11 8.72
CA GLY A 454 -32.73 16.55 7.37
C GLY A 454 -33.16 15.08 7.20
N ARG A 455 -33.49 14.63 5.98
CA ARG A 455 -33.72 13.21 5.68
C ARG A 455 -32.39 12.42 5.65
N TRP A 456 -31.34 13.07 5.18
CA TRP A 456 -29.98 12.57 5.18
C TRP A 456 -29.12 13.42 6.12
N LEU A 457 -28.06 12.80 6.64
CA LEU A 457 -27.12 13.39 7.56
C LEU A 457 -25.72 13.30 6.95
N ALA A 458 -24.96 14.38 7.03
CA ALA A 458 -23.56 14.47 6.64
C ALA A 458 -22.77 15.22 7.72
N PHE A 459 -21.48 14.97 7.79
CA PHE A 459 -20.54 15.72 8.64
C PHE A 459 -19.47 16.36 7.76
N ALA A 460 -18.83 17.42 8.26
CA ALA A 460 -17.58 17.92 7.70
C ALA A 460 -16.79 18.63 8.81
N ASP A 461 -15.47 18.54 8.76
CA ASP A 461 -14.59 19.20 9.71
C ASP A 461 -14.22 20.61 9.17
N PRO A 462 -14.16 21.65 10.03
CA PRO A 462 -14.12 23.07 9.62
C PRO A 462 -12.75 23.55 9.11
N ASP A 463 -11.71 22.72 9.18
CA ASP A 463 -10.40 22.96 8.56
C ASP A 463 -10.25 22.40 7.14
N ASP A 464 -11.25 21.68 6.66
CA ASP A 464 -11.33 21.10 5.31
C ASP A 464 -12.17 21.96 4.34
N TRP A 465 -12.38 21.48 3.12
CA TRP A 465 -13.44 22.00 2.23
C TRP A 465 -14.02 20.93 1.30
N MET A 466 -15.09 21.26 0.58
CA MET A 466 -15.86 20.34 -0.27
C MET A 466 -15.89 20.82 -1.73
N GLU A 467 -15.88 19.90 -2.69
CA GLU A 467 -16.06 20.20 -4.12
C GLU A 467 -17.51 20.63 -4.40
N ALA A 468 -17.74 21.53 -5.37
CA ALA A 468 -19.05 22.19 -5.57
C ALA A 468 -20.24 21.26 -5.87
N ASP A 469 -19.99 20.01 -6.26
CA ASP A 469 -21.02 18.99 -6.46
C ASP A 469 -21.05 17.88 -5.39
N TYR A 470 -20.27 17.97 -4.30
CA TYR A 470 -20.22 16.97 -3.21
C TYR A 470 -21.61 16.55 -2.72
N LEU A 471 -22.34 17.47 -2.07
CA LEU A 471 -23.66 17.15 -1.50
C LEU A 471 -24.72 16.84 -2.58
N GLN A 472 -24.53 17.34 -3.79
CA GLN A 472 -25.43 17.08 -4.93
C GLN A 472 -25.25 15.65 -5.47
N GLU A 473 -24.02 15.20 -5.66
CA GLU A 473 -23.70 13.88 -6.21
C GLU A 473 -23.95 12.78 -5.17
N MET A 474 -23.56 13.00 -3.90
CA MET A 474 -23.85 12.08 -2.80
C MET A 474 -25.35 11.82 -2.65
N TYR A 475 -26.18 12.87 -2.65
CA TYR A 475 -27.64 12.74 -2.61
C TYR A 475 -28.21 12.18 -3.92
N GLY A 476 -27.64 12.53 -5.08
CA GLY A 476 -28.02 12.00 -6.38
C GLY A 476 -27.80 10.49 -6.51
N VAL A 477 -26.75 9.95 -5.89
CA VAL A 477 -26.50 8.52 -5.75
C VAL A 477 -27.48 7.90 -4.74
N ALA A 478 -27.62 8.50 -3.55
CA ALA A 478 -28.52 8.03 -2.50
C ALA A 478 -29.96 7.79 -2.99
N MET A 479 -30.47 8.70 -3.83
CA MET A 479 -31.82 8.63 -4.43
C MET A 479 -31.94 7.69 -5.63
N ARG A 480 -30.83 7.25 -6.23
CA ARG A 480 -30.83 6.43 -7.45
C ARG A 480 -30.65 4.94 -7.15
N GLU A 481 -29.87 4.61 -6.13
CA GLU A 481 -29.46 3.22 -5.82
C GLU A 481 -30.19 2.59 -4.62
N ASP A 482 -31.02 3.36 -3.90
CA ASP A 482 -31.73 2.99 -2.65
C ASP A 482 -30.83 2.30 -1.60
N VAL A 483 -29.74 2.99 -1.25
CA VAL A 483 -28.76 2.56 -0.23
C VAL A 483 -28.97 3.26 1.12
N ASP A 484 -28.41 2.73 2.21
CA ASP A 484 -28.51 3.35 3.54
C ASP A 484 -27.41 4.39 3.81
N VAL A 485 -26.29 4.27 3.10
CA VAL A 485 -25.15 5.21 3.18
C VAL A 485 -24.49 5.36 1.81
N VAL A 486 -23.99 6.57 1.53
CA VAL A 486 -23.12 6.87 0.38
C VAL A 486 -21.76 7.31 0.91
N ILE A 487 -20.67 6.89 0.26
CA ILE A 487 -19.28 7.14 0.63
C ILE A 487 -18.54 7.68 -0.60
N CYS A 488 -17.72 8.72 -0.46
CA CYS A 488 -16.83 9.21 -1.52
C CYS A 488 -15.35 9.10 -1.14
N HIS A 489 -14.47 9.34 -2.11
CA HIS A 489 -13.05 9.55 -1.85
C HIS A 489 -12.74 10.99 -1.41
N GLU A 490 -11.57 11.12 -0.80
CA GLU A 490 -10.94 12.35 -0.38
C GLU A 490 -9.81 12.76 -1.33
N ARG A 491 -9.51 14.06 -1.37
CA ARG A 491 -8.26 14.61 -1.88
C ARG A 491 -7.46 15.12 -0.68
N ALA A 492 -6.31 14.51 -0.40
CA ALA A 492 -5.40 15.04 0.61
C ALA A 492 -4.75 16.33 0.09
N VAL A 493 -4.88 17.42 0.84
CA VAL A 493 -4.40 18.76 0.50
C VAL A 493 -3.40 19.27 1.54
N ASP A 494 -2.43 20.06 1.10
CA ASP A 494 -1.40 20.61 1.98
C ASP A 494 -1.95 21.74 2.86
N ALA A 495 -1.28 21.99 4.00
CA ALA A 495 -1.74 22.95 5.00
C ALA A 495 -2.02 24.35 4.43
N ASP A 496 -1.24 24.79 3.44
CA ASP A 496 -1.29 26.13 2.83
C ASP A 496 -1.99 26.14 1.45
N GLU A 497 -2.67 25.05 1.07
CA GLU A 497 -3.56 25.03 -0.11
C GLU A 497 -4.91 25.67 0.22
N HIS A 498 -5.47 26.46 -0.70
CA HIS A 498 -6.75 27.16 -0.51
C HIS A 498 -7.71 26.87 -1.68
N PRO A 499 -9.04 26.81 -1.45
CA PRO A 499 -10.03 26.55 -2.49
C PRO A 499 -10.11 27.72 -3.50
N SER A 500 -9.83 27.44 -4.78
CA SER A 500 -10.05 28.43 -5.84
C SER A 500 -11.48 28.32 -6.43
N PRO A 501 -12.18 29.44 -6.66
CA PRO A 501 -13.51 29.43 -7.29
C PRO A 501 -13.55 28.78 -8.68
N GLU A 502 -12.40 28.72 -9.35
CA GLU A 502 -12.23 28.12 -10.68
C GLU A 502 -12.09 26.58 -10.59
N ALA A 503 -11.34 26.07 -9.61
CA ALA A 503 -11.14 24.63 -9.40
C ALA A 503 -12.42 23.92 -8.94
N LEU A 504 -13.13 24.50 -7.95
CA LEU A 504 -14.35 23.95 -7.36
C LEU A 504 -15.44 23.59 -8.40
N GLY A 505 -15.43 24.25 -9.56
CA GLY A 505 -16.36 23.98 -10.66
C GLY A 505 -15.80 23.12 -11.80
N ALA A 506 -14.49 22.90 -11.90
CA ALA A 506 -13.83 22.36 -13.09
C ALA A 506 -14.07 20.85 -13.29
N ILE A 507 -13.87 20.05 -12.23
CA ILE A 507 -13.93 18.58 -12.25
C ILE A 507 -15.31 18.07 -12.67
N SER A 508 -16.36 18.83 -12.37
CA SER A 508 -17.77 18.58 -12.72
C SER A 508 -18.05 18.41 -14.23
N LYS A 509 -17.11 18.76 -15.12
CA LYS A 509 -17.27 18.65 -16.59
C LYS A 509 -16.83 17.32 -17.20
N MET A 510 -16.09 16.47 -16.47
CA MET A 510 -15.67 15.15 -16.97
C MET A 510 -16.83 14.13 -16.93
N ARG A 511 -17.70 14.17 -17.93
CA ARG A 511 -18.69 13.12 -18.21
C ARG A 511 -18.58 12.69 -19.68
N PRO A 512 -18.36 11.41 -19.99
CA PRO A 512 -17.97 11.00 -21.34
C PRO A 512 -19.13 11.08 -22.34
N SER A 513 -18.95 11.89 -23.38
CA SER A 513 -19.51 11.61 -24.70
C SER A 513 -18.56 10.70 -25.46
N PRO A 514 -19.05 9.70 -26.23
CA PRO A 514 -18.22 9.01 -27.19
C PRO A 514 -17.85 9.95 -28.35
N GLU A 515 -16.72 9.66 -28.99
CA GLU A 515 -16.14 10.35 -30.16
C GLU A 515 -15.40 11.69 -29.88
N SER A 516 -14.22 11.81 -30.49
CA SER A 516 -13.22 12.90 -30.41
C SER A 516 -12.53 13.13 -29.04
N ALA A 517 -11.29 13.63 -28.97
CA ALA A 517 -10.04 13.24 -29.65
C ALA A 517 -8.85 14.06 -29.07
N GLU A 518 -7.81 13.35 -28.62
CA GLU A 518 -6.39 13.75 -28.58
C GLU A 518 -5.89 14.92 -27.69
N VAL A 519 -4.57 14.83 -27.47
CA VAL A 519 -3.53 15.73 -26.90
C VAL A 519 -3.41 16.05 -25.39
N ASP A 520 -2.14 15.98 -25.01
CA ASP A 520 -1.36 16.57 -23.91
C ASP A 520 -1.62 16.16 -22.44
N ALA A 521 -0.53 15.69 -21.80
CA ALA A 521 -0.49 15.18 -20.43
C ALA A 521 0.91 15.34 -19.82
N GLU A 522 1.13 16.44 -19.09
CA GLU A 522 2.38 16.71 -18.35
C GLU A 522 2.08 17.67 -17.18
N GLU A 523 1.92 17.16 -15.95
CA GLU A 523 2.40 17.77 -14.68
C GLU A 523 2.10 16.89 -13.42
N GLN A 524 3.13 16.14 -13.01
CA GLN A 524 3.56 15.70 -11.67
C GLN A 524 2.59 15.41 -10.49
N GLN A 525 2.76 14.21 -9.94
CA GLN A 525 2.29 13.76 -8.61
C GLN A 525 3.33 14.00 -7.50
N ARG A 526 2.89 14.10 -6.23
CA ARG A 526 3.49 13.37 -5.08
C ARG A 526 2.61 13.39 -3.80
N ALA A 527 2.94 12.53 -2.82
CA ALA A 527 2.29 12.33 -1.50
C ALA A 527 1.14 11.27 -1.38
N ASP A 528 1.52 10.01 -1.60
CA ASP A 528 1.41 8.89 -0.64
C ASP A 528 0.12 8.14 -0.23
N ALA A 529 -1.08 8.54 -0.61
CA ALA A 529 -2.19 7.59 -0.88
C ALA A 529 -2.44 7.62 -2.40
N PRO A 530 -2.93 6.56 -3.09
CA PRO A 530 -2.78 6.41 -4.55
C PRO A 530 -3.24 7.63 -5.36
N LYS A 531 -2.33 8.58 -5.60
CA LYS A 531 -2.50 9.81 -6.37
C LYS A 531 -2.44 9.51 -7.86
N ASP A 532 -3.14 8.46 -8.26
CA ASP A 532 -3.51 8.27 -9.66
C ASP A 532 -4.62 9.28 -9.95
N ASP A 533 -4.18 10.50 -10.22
CA ASP A 533 -4.99 11.66 -10.57
C ASP A 533 -5.40 11.59 -12.06
N SER A 534 -5.10 10.46 -12.73
CA SER A 534 -5.51 10.11 -14.09
C SER A 534 -6.44 8.88 -14.17
N VAL A 535 -7.02 8.41 -13.06
CA VAL A 535 -8.21 7.53 -13.09
C VAL A 535 -9.46 8.38 -13.38
N PRO A 536 -10.05 8.34 -14.59
CA PRO A 536 -11.41 8.82 -14.78
C PRO A 536 -12.33 7.97 -13.89
N GLY A 537 -13.00 8.63 -12.94
CA GLY A 537 -13.43 8.06 -11.66
C GLY A 537 -14.01 6.64 -11.72
N GLU A 538 -13.58 5.79 -10.79
CA GLU A 538 -14.00 4.38 -10.74
C GLU A 538 -15.54 4.27 -10.72
N PRO A 539 -16.10 3.27 -11.43
CA PRO A 539 -17.55 3.11 -11.52
C PRO A 539 -18.15 2.89 -10.14
N LEU A 540 -19.33 3.47 -9.95
CA LEU A 540 -20.13 3.35 -8.74
C LEU A 540 -20.23 1.89 -8.27
N ARG A 541 -19.69 1.60 -7.08
CA ARG A 541 -19.70 0.27 -6.47
C ARG A 541 -20.77 0.21 -5.39
N ILE A 542 -21.69 -0.73 -5.50
CA ILE A 542 -22.68 -1.03 -4.46
C ILE A 542 -22.18 -2.23 -3.66
N GLU A 543 -22.35 -2.17 -2.34
CA GLU A 543 -21.93 -3.21 -1.41
C GLU A 543 -23.05 -3.60 -0.45
N GLU A 544 -23.14 -4.89 -0.12
CA GLU A 544 -23.98 -5.37 0.98
C GLU A 544 -23.23 -5.25 2.33
N ARG A 545 -23.96 -5.20 3.46
CA ARG A 545 -23.43 -5.11 4.84
C ARG A 545 -22.11 -5.83 5.12
N LYS A 546 -21.98 -7.11 4.71
CA LYS A 546 -20.78 -7.93 5.00
C LYS A 546 -19.54 -7.46 4.23
N GLU A 547 -19.70 -6.81 3.09
CA GLU A 547 -18.60 -6.26 2.29
C GLU A 547 -18.13 -4.93 2.90
N LEU A 548 -19.08 -4.02 3.17
CA LEU A 548 -18.84 -2.77 3.89
C LEU A 548 -18.10 -2.98 5.23
N LEU A 549 -18.54 -3.95 6.05
CA LEU A 549 -17.95 -4.20 7.37
C LEU A 549 -16.56 -4.86 7.33
N ARG A 550 -16.16 -5.46 6.20
CA ARG A 550 -14.79 -5.98 6.01
C ARG A 550 -13.76 -4.85 5.87
N HIS A 551 -14.17 -3.70 5.36
CA HIS A 551 -13.26 -2.57 5.11
C HIS A 551 -12.68 -1.96 6.40
N PHE A 552 -13.32 -2.17 7.56
CA PHE A 552 -12.72 -1.85 8.87
C PHE A 552 -11.45 -2.67 9.19
N GLN A 553 -11.12 -3.69 8.38
CA GLN A 553 -9.96 -4.56 8.57
C GLN A 553 -9.14 -4.77 7.27
N ASP A 554 -9.11 -3.79 6.36
CA ASP A 554 -8.16 -3.72 5.24
C ASP A 554 -7.77 -2.26 4.92
N ASP A 555 -7.17 -2.02 3.76
CA ASP A 555 -6.57 -0.73 3.40
C ASP A 555 -7.59 0.44 3.34
N PHE A 556 -8.89 0.12 3.22
CA PHE A 556 -9.99 1.10 3.26
C PHE A 556 -10.47 1.45 4.68
N ALA A 557 -9.79 0.97 5.73
CA ALA A 557 -10.20 1.23 7.12
C ALA A 557 -10.29 2.73 7.46
N GLY A 558 -9.41 3.58 6.90
CA GLY A 558 -9.57 5.04 7.01
C GLY A 558 -10.89 5.52 6.39
N MET A 559 -11.11 5.15 5.12
CA MET A 559 -12.30 5.54 4.36
C MET A 559 -13.64 5.12 4.97
N VAL A 560 -13.72 4.01 5.72
CA VAL A 560 -14.95 3.64 6.45
C VAL A 560 -15.04 4.21 7.87
N THR A 561 -13.90 4.54 8.52
CA THR A 561 -13.93 5.03 9.91
C THR A 561 -14.22 6.51 10.05
N TRP A 562 -13.84 7.38 9.09
CA TRP A 562 -14.11 8.82 9.16
C TRP A 562 -15.60 9.16 8.88
N CYS A 563 -16.15 10.23 9.44
CA CYS A 563 -17.55 10.62 9.21
C CYS A 563 -17.76 11.57 8.02
N TRP A 564 -16.76 12.36 7.65
CA TRP A 564 -16.94 13.49 6.74
C TRP A 564 -17.06 13.14 5.25
N ASN A 565 -16.64 11.94 4.83
CA ASN A 565 -16.78 11.46 3.44
C ASN A 565 -18.11 10.73 3.18
N LYS A 566 -19.12 10.89 4.05
CA LYS A 566 -20.36 10.09 4.03
C LYS A 566 -21.64 10.90 4.10
N LEU A 567 -22.66 10.36 3.43
CA LEU A 567 -24.05 10.79 3.52
C LEU A 567 -24.89 9.61 4.01
N TYR A 568 -25.41 9.68 5.23
CA TYR A 568 -26.15 8.63 5.91
C TYR A 568 -27.66 8.88 5.82
N ARG A 569 -28.47 7.84 5.59
CA ARG A 569 -29.92 7.86 5.80
C ARG A 569 -30.19 8.11 7.28
N ARG A 570 -31.06 9.04 7.68
CA ARG A 570 -31.27 9.35 9.12
C ARG A 570 -31.61 8.09 9.94
N GLU A 571 -32.46 7.27 9.37
CA GLU A 571 -32.98 6.04 9.98
C GLU A 571 -31.87 4.98 10.19
N LEU A 572 -30.74 5.08 9.47
CA LEU A 572 -29.54 4.26 9.71
C LEU A 572 -28.85 4.62 11.03
N ILE A 573 -28.70 5.93 11.33
CA ILE A 573 -28.06 6.41 12.56
C ILE A 573 -29.00 6.20 13.77
N GLY A 574 -30.23 6.70 13.69
CA GLY A 574 -31.22 6.58 14.76
C GLY A 574 -30.75 7.17 16.11
N ASP A 575 -30.85 6.38 17.17
CA ASP A 575 -30.51 6.79 18.54
C ASP A 575 -29.01 6.66 18.87
N ARG A 576 -28.16 6.24 17.92
CA ARG A 576 -26.71 6.16 18.11
C ARG A 576 -26.08 7.54 18.21
N ARG A 577 -25.05 7.67 19.04
CA ARG A 577 -24.37 8.94 19.33
C ARG A 577 -22.86 8.71 19.40
N PHE A 578 -22.08 9.75 19.09
CA PHE A 578 -20.63 9.72 19.25
C PHE A 578 -20.28 9.46 20.71
N PRO A 579 -19.33 8.56 21.00
CA PRO A 579 -18.91 8.30 22.37
C PRO A 579 -18.14 9.49 22.95
N ASP A 580 -18.14 9.64 24.27
CA ASP A 580 -17.18 10.53 24.95
C ASP A 580 -15.74 10.02 24.70
N LEU A 581 -15.08 10.70 23.76
CA LEU A 581 -13.75 10.48 23.21
C LEU A 581 -13.25 11.80 22.63
N LYS A 582 -11.94 12.05 22.68
CA LYS A 582 -11.29 13.23 22.08
C LYS A 582 -10.60 12.92 20.74
N ALA A 583 -10.44 11.65 20.42
CA ALA A 583 -10.06 11.15 19.10
C ALA A 583 -10.64 9.75 18.87
N MET A 584 -10.79 9.35 17.60
CA MET A 584 -11.34 8.02 17.21
C MET A 584 -12.81 7.80 17.62
N GLU A 585 -13.54 8.88 17.91
CA GLU A 585 -14.98 8.90 18.09
C GLU A 585 -15.71 8.45 16.82
N ASP A 586 -15.19 8.89 15.66
CA ASP A 586 -15.64 8.56 14.31
C ASP A 586 -15.57 7.05 14.03
N LEU A 587 -14.48 6.39 14.44
CA LEU A 587 -14.28 4.94 14.28
C LEU A 587 -15.37 4.15 15.00
N VAL A 588 -15.68 4.54 16.25
CA VAL A 588 -16.71 3.88 17.07
C VAL A 588 -18.09 4.15 16.49
N PHE A 589 -18.39 5.41 16.17
CA PHE A 589 -19.68 5.80 15.61
C PHE A 589 -19.95 5.08 14.29
N ASN A 590 -18.99 5.04 13.36
CA ASN A 590 -19.15 4.29 12.12
C ASN A 590 -19.24 2.78 12.36
N ALA A 591 -18.51 2.20 13.32
CA ALA A 591 -18.66 0.78 13.63
C ALA A 591 -20.09 0.46 14.14
N GLU A 592 -20.68 1.31 14.97
CA GLU A 592 -22.07 1.12 15.47
C GLU A 592 -23.13 1.42 14.38
N VAL A 593 -22.92 2.45 13.56
CA VAL A 593 -23.86 2.93 12.54
C VAL A 593 -23.86 2.04 11.29
N LEU A 594 -22.68 1.75 10.72
CA LEU A 594 -22.56 0.97 9.49
C LEU A 594 -22.92 -0.51 9.70
N ASP A 595 -22.92 -1.00 10.94
CA ASP A 595 -23.51 -2.30 11.27
C ASP A 595 -25.04 -2.34 11.02
N GLY A 596 -25.71 -1.19 11.07
CA GLY A 596 -27.13 -1.08 10.73
C GLY A 596 -27.42 -1.10 9.22
N ALA A 597 -26.41 -0.95 8.35
CA ALA A 597 -26.62 -0.74 6.93
C ALA A 597 -26.96 -2.05 6.22
N GLY A 598 -27.99 -2.04 5.38
CA GLY A 598 -28.21 -3.10 4.39
C GLY A 598 -27.25 -2.94 3.22
N LYS A 599 -27.21 -1.73 2.64
CA LYS A 599 -26.37 -1.41 1.46
C LYS A 599 -25.62 -0.09 1.60
N ALA A 600 -24.43 -0.05 1.00
CA ALA A 600 -23.65 1.17 0.79
C ALA A 600 -23.39 1.42 -0.71
N ALA A 601 -23.21 2.69 -1.10
CA ALA A 601 -22.71 3.08 -2.42
C ALA A 601 -21.39 3.85 -2.31
N TRP A 602 -20.39 3.42 -3.07
CA TRP A 602 -19.08 4.06 -3.16
C TRP A 602 -18.95 4.85 -4.47
N ILE A 603 -18.71 6.16 -4.35
CA ILE A 603 -18.44 7.05 -5.48
C ILE A 603 -16.93 7.14 -5.70
N GLY A 604 -16.44 6.61 -6.83
CA GLY A 604 -15.02 6.68 -7.25
C GLY A 604 -14.49 8.09 -7.59
N ARG A 605 -15.17 9.16 -7.14
CA ARG A 605 -14.75 10.55 -7.25
C ARG A 605 -14.24 11.05 -5.90
N ARG A 606 -13.17 11.85 -5.94
CA ARG A 606 -12.74 12.66 -4.81
C ARG A 606 -13.64 13.90 -4.77
N LEU A 607 -14.43 14.05 -3.70
CA LEU A 607 -15.42 15.15 -3.56
C LEU A 607 -15.18 16.02 -2.31
N TYR A 608 -14.24 15.61 -1.46
CA TYR A 608 -13.93 16.26 -0.18
C TYR A 608 -12.41 16.47 -0.09
N CYS A 609 -11.97 17.65 0.36
CA CYS A 609 -10.55 18.02 0.44
C CYS A 609 -10.09 18.08 1.90
N TYR A 610 -9.30 17.08 2.30
CA TYR A 610 -8.87 16.86 3.68
C TYR A 610 -7.47 17.44 3.96
N ARG A 611 -7.37 18.43 4.85
CA ARG A 611 -6.19 19.27 5.07
C ARG A 611 -5.16 18.66 6.03
N GLN A 612 -3.95 18.43 5.54
CA GLN A 612 -2.87 17.87 6.36
C GLN A 612 -2.11 18.96 7.15
N ARG A 613 -2.57 19.26 8.37
CA ARG A 613 -1.89 20.19 9.31
C ARG A 613 -1.29 19.49 10.54
N LYS A 614 -0.14 20.00 11.01
CA LYS A 614 0.74 19.36 12.04
C LYS A 614 0.23 19.51 13.47
N ASP A 615 -0.62 20.49 13.70
CA ASP A 615 -1.23 20.88 14.98
C ASP A 615 -2.54 20.11 15.30
N SER A 616 -3.06 19.34 14.34
CA SER A 616 -4.30 18.59 14.53
C SER A 616 -4.19 17.54 15.65
N VAL A 617 -5.33 17.22 16.25
CA VAL A 617 -5.45 16.32 17.42
C VAL A 617 -4.77 14.97 17.18
N CYS A 618 -4.94 14.37 15.99
CA CYS A 618 -4.35 13.09 15.61
C CYS A 618 -2.83 13.13 15.34
N HIS A 619 -2.27 14.33 15.08
CA HIS A 619 -0.83 14.52 14.87
C HIS A 619 -0.06 14.84 16.16
N ARG A 620 -0.69 15.49 17.15
CA ARG A 620 -0.02 15.83 18.42
C ARG A 620 0.37 14.64 19.28
N ARG A 621 -0.30 13.48 19.14
CA ARG A 621 0.03 12.20 19.80
C ARG A 621 0.25 12.32 21.31
N GLU A 622 -0.58 13.12 21.96
CA GLU A 622 -0.64 13.26 23.42
C GLU A 622 -1.18 11.98 24.09
N PRO A 623 -1.04 11.80 25.43
CA PRO A 623 -1.43 10.57 26.13
C PRO A 623 -2.86 10.08 25.82
N PHE A 624 -3.83 11.00 25.74
CA PHE A 624 -5.23 10.64 25.48
C PHE A 624 -5.43 9.97 24.12
N TYR A 625 -4.69 10.37 23.06
CA TYR A 625 -4.80 9.76 21.73
C TYR A 625 -4.59 8.24 21.78
N TYR A 626 -3.64 7.79 22.60
CA TYR A 626 -3.32 6.38 22.78
C TYR A 626 -4.40 5.63 23.58
N GLU A 627 -4.94 6.27 24.62
CA GLU A 627 -6.00 5.69 25.47
C GLU A 627 -7.34 5.60 24.74
N ASP A 628 -7.71 6.67 24.03
CA ASP A 628 -8.92 6.79 23.23
C ASP A 628 -8.94 5.78 22.09
N TYR A 629 -7.84 5.66 21.33
CA TYR A 629 -7.72 4.66 20.26
C TYR A 629 -7.73 3.23 20.83
N GLY A 630 -7.14 2.98 22.01
CA GLY A 630 -7.28 1.70 22.71
C GLY A 630 -8.75 1.37 23.05
N MET A 631 -9.49 2.35 23.59
CA MET A 631 -10.91 2.19 23.89
C MET A 631 -11.76 2.04 22.61
N ALA A 632 -11.46 2.77 21.54
CA ALA A 632 -12.14 2.69 20.26
C ALA A 632 -12.00 1.29 19.63
N LEU A 633 -10.79 0.71 19.63
CA LEU A 633 -10.54 -0.66 19.19
C LEU A 633 -11.26 -1.69 20.09
N ARG A 634 -11.38 -1.44 21.41
CA ARG A 634 -12.18 -2.30 22.29
C ARG A 634 -13.67 -2.29 21.92
N LYS A 635 -14.23 -1.12 21.59
CA LYS A 635 -15.64 -0.99 21.16
C LYS A 635 -15.88 -1.65 19.80
N GLN A 636 -15.01 -1.38 18.80
CA GLN A 636 -15.07 -2.04 17.48
C GLN A 636 -15.11 -3.57 17.61
N ASN A 637 -14.21 -4.17 18.39
CA ASN A 637 -14.19 -5.62 18.57
C ASN A 637 -15.40 -6.18 19.34
N GLY A 638 -16.08 -5.37 20.16
CA GLY A 638 -17.36 -5.75 20.78
C GLY A 638 -18.49 -5.84 19.75
N ILE A 639 -18.57 -4.87 18.85
CA ILE A 639 -19.56 -4.82 17.76
C ILE A 639 -19.29 -5.96 16.76
N MET A 640 -18.04 -6.12 16.34
CA MET A 640 -17.62 -7.18 15.41
C MET A 640 -17.73 -8.60 16.02
N GLU A 641 -17.80 -8.73 17.35
CA GLU A 641 -18.17 -9.99 18.02
C GLU A 641 -19.68 -10.21 18.06
N ALA A 642 -20.47 -9.16 18.31
CA ALA A 642 -21.94 -9.22 18.36
C ALA A 642 -22.57 -9.62 17.01
N LEU A 643 -21.89 -9.36 15.89
CA LEU A 643 -22.22 -9.88 14.55
C LEU A 643 -22.41 -11.40 14.49
N GLY A 644 -21.64 -12.17 15.28
CA GLY A 644 -21.59 -13.63 15.19
C GLY A 644 -20.87 -14.19 13.94
N ASP A 645 -20.33 -13.34 13.06
CA ASP A 645 -19.59 -13.75 11.86
C ASP A 645 -18.12 -14.05 12.21
N GLU A 646 -17.73 -15.33 12.21
CA GLU A 646 -16.37 -15.75 12.59
C GLU A 646 -15.27 -15.20 11.66
N GLU A 647 -15.58 -14.92 10.38
CA GLU A 647 -14.61 -14.41 9.40
C GLU A 647 -14.27 -12.94 9.70
N ILE A 648 -15.30 -12.10 9.88
CA ILE A 648 -15.10 -10.71 10.27
C ILE A 648 -14.45 -10.63 11.65
N PHE A 649 -14.94 -11.41 12.63
CA PHE A 649 -14.38 -11.39 13.98
C PHE A 649 -12.90 -11.82 14.03
N GLU A 650 -12.47 -12.85 13.26
CA GLU A 650 -11.04 -13.20 13.18
C GLU A 650 -10.19 -12.14 12.49
N ARG A 651 -10.72 -11.42 11.48
CA ARG A 651 -10.04 -10.28 10.85
C ARG A 651 -9.88 -9.12 11.82
N ASP A 652 -10.97 -8.75 12.50
CA ASP A 652 -11.01 -7.62 13.43
C ASP A 652 -10.10 -7.83 14.63
N LEU A 653 -10.15 -9.01 15.22
CA LEU A 653 -9.27 -9.39 16.32
C LEU A 653 -7.77 -9.34 15.91
N SER A 654 -7.46 -9.58 14.64
CA SER A 654 -6.10 -9.40 14.09
C SER A 654 -5.72 -7.93 13.93
N PHE A 655 -6.64 -7.10 13.42
CA PHE A 655 -6.47 -5.65 13.23
C PHE A 655 -6.29 -4.92 14.57
N CYS A 656 -7.13 -5.21 15.56
CA CYS A 656 -7.02 -4.64 16.91
C CYS A 656 -5.72 -5.06 17.60
N LEU A 657 -5.31 -6.33 17.50
CA LEU A 657 -4.02 -6.78 18.06
C LEU A 657 -2.82 -6.07 17.42
N GLY A 658 -2.87 -5.82 16.10
CA GLY A 658 -1.83 -5.06 15.38
C GLY A 658 -1.73 -3.62 15.88
N ASN A 659 -2.87 -2.91 15.92
CA ASN A 659 -2.90 -1.52 16.37
C ASN A 659 -2.60 -1.36 17.86
N LEU A 660 -3.08 -2.23 18.75
CA LEU A 660 -2.74 -2.18 20.19
C LEU A 660 -1.24 -2.40 20.42
N ALA A 661 -0.60 -3.33 19.69
CA ALA A 661 0.85 -3.54 19.77
C ALA A 661 1.67 -2.33 19.25
N ARG A 662 1.17 -1.66 18.20
CA ARG A 662 1.74 -0.40 17.70
C ARG A 662 1.60 0.72 18.73
N LEU A 663 0.39 0.97 19.22
CA LEU A 663 0.06 2.05 20.18
C LEU A 663 0.80 1.87 21.51
N GLU A 664 0.90 0.65 22.04
CA GLU A 664 1.69 0.36 23.24
C GLU A 664 3.17 0.73 23.03
N THR A 665 3.72 0.42 21.86
CA THR A 665 5.13 0.70 21.53
C THR A 665 5.37 2.20 21.31
N GLU A 666 4.47 2.89 20.59
CA GLU A 666 4.52 4.35 20.43
C GLU A 666 4.45 5.05 21.80
N ALA A 667 3.50 4.68 22.67
CA ALA A 667 3.36 5.25 24.01
C ALA A 667 4.59 4.97 24.90
N GLU A 668 5.17 3.76 24.85
CA GLU A 668 6.40 3.43 25.60
C GLU A 668 7.57 4.32 25.15
N MET A 669 7.67 4.62 23.85
CA MET A 669 8.76 5.41 23.27
C MET A 669 8.56 6.93 23.41
N SER A 670 7.31 7.40 23.52
CA SER A 670 6.97 8.77 23.93
C SER A 670 7.12 9.00 25.44
N GLY A 671 7.46 7.96 26.22
CA GLY A 671 7.65 8.04 27.67
C GLY A 671 6.36 7.93 28.49
N TYR A 672 5.22 7.66 27.85
CA TYR A 672 3.91 7.50 28.50
C TYR A 672 3.75 6.08 29.06
N LEU A 673 4.62 5.72 30.01
CA LEU A 673 4.79 4.34 30.50
C LEU A 673 3.51 3.75 31.10
N ASP A 674 2.69 4.53 31.80
CA ASP A 674 1.41 4.07 32.37
C ASP A 674 0.37 3.76 31.29
N VAL A 675 0.34 4.57 30.21
CA VAL A 675 -0.54 4.37 29.05
C VAL A 675 -0.08 3.15 28.25
N ALA A 676 1.23 2.97 28.05
CA ALA A 676 1.78 1.75 27.49
C ALA A 676 1.43 0.52 28.36
N ALA A 677 1.59 0.62 29.68
CA ALA A 677 1.24 -0.45 30.61
C ALA A 677 -0.27 -0.76 30.62
N LYS A 678 -1.14 0.23 30.35
CA LYS A 678 -2.59 0.07 30.11
C LYS A 678 -2.82 -0.71 28.83
N LEU A 679 -2.39 -0.19 27.68
CA LEU A 679 -2.54 -0.81 26.36
C LEU A 679 -1.98 -2.24 26.31
N GLY A 680 -0.87 -2.50 26.99
CA GLY A 680 -0.30 -3.83 27.14
C GLY A 680 -1.20 -4.83 27.87
N ARG A 681 -2.04 -4.39 28.82
CA ARG A 681 -3.08 -5.25 29.43
C ARG A 681 -4.15 -5.60 28.41
N GLU A 682 -4.65 -4.60 27.69
CA GLU A 682 -5.72 -4.76 26.68
C GLU A 682 -5.27 -5.66 25.53
N TYR A 683 -4.03 -5.47 25.05
CA TYR A 683 -3.37 -6.35 24.10
C TYR A 683 -3.30 -7.81 24.59
N ARG A 684 -3.02 -8.05 25.89
CA ARG A 684 -3.00 -9.40 26.47
C ARG A 684 -4.39 -10.00 26.61
N GLU A 685 -5.40 -9.21 26.98
CA GLU A 685 -6.81 -9.61 27.01
C GLU A 685 -7.27 -10.07 25.61
N PHE A 686 -7.02 -9.25 24.58
CA PHE A 686 -7.29 -9.57 23.18
C PHE A 686 -6.54 -10.81 22.70
N TYR A 687 -5.27 -10.95 23.07
CA TYR A 687 -4.45 -12.08 22.66
C TYR A 687 -4.98 -13.39 23.27
N GLU A 688 -5.41 -13.39 24.54
CA GLU A 688 -5.99 -14.57 25.16
C GLU A 688 -7.40 -14.90 24.63
N LYS A 689 -8.22 -13.88 24.30
CA LYS A 689 -9.49 -14.04 23.56
C LYS A 689 -9.27 -14.77 22.22
N ALA A 690 -8.24 -14.35 21.46
CA ALA A 690 -7.82 -15.01 20.22
C ALA A 690 -7.30 -16.43 20.48
N ARG A 691 -6.39 -16.60 21.44
CA ARG A 691 -5.74 -17.89 21.77
C ARG A 691 -6.74 -18.94 22.24
N GLY A 692 -7.85 -18.54 22.84
CA GLY A 692 -8.95 -19.43 23.21
C GLY A 692 -9.66 -20.04 22.01
N ARG A 693 -10.13 -19.20 21.06
CA ARG A 693 -10.89 -19.65 19.89
C ARG A 693 -10.04 -20.29 18.78
N LEU A 694 -8.78 -19.87 18.62
CA LEU A 694 -7.83 -20.44 17.64
C LEU A 694 -7.33 -21.87 18.00
N ARG A 695 -7.96 -22.57 18.96
CA ARG A 695 -7.64 -23.97 19.31
C ARG A 695 -8.33 -24.96 18.34
N GLY A 696 -7.79 -25.03 17.13
CA GLY A 696 -8.17 -26.04 16.12
C GLY A 696 -7.62 -25.75 14.74
N ARG A 697 -7.36 -24.47 14.42
CA ARG A 697 -6.73 -24.01 13.19
C ARG A 697 -5.67 -22.94 13.51
N ALA A 698 -4.54 -22.98 12.80
CA ALA A 698 -3.47 -21.97 12.84
C ALA A 698 -2.77 -21.71 14.21
N SER A 699 -1.91 -22.64 14.64
CA SER A 699 -0.84 -22.36 15.63
C SER A 699 0.09 -21.20 15.22
N VAL A 700 0.13 -20.88 13.93
CA VAL A 700 0.92 -19.78 13.34
C VAL A 700 0.36 -18.39 13.66
N LYS A 701 -0.97 -18.17 13.67
CA LYS A 701 -1.57 -16.86 14.01
C LYS A 701 -1.17 -16.44 15.44
N ALA A 702 -1.35 -17.36 16.39
CA ALA A 702 -0.97 -17.16 17.79
C ALA A 702 0.57 -17.08 18.03
N ALA A 703 1.40 -17.46 17.06
CA ALA A 703 2.82 -17.12 17.07
C ALA A 703 3.05 -15.70 16.55
N GLY A 704 2.49 -15.36 15.38
CA GLY A 704 2.58 -14.04 14.75
C GLY A 704 2.23 -12.90 15.70
N TYR A 705 1.06 -12.96 16.36
CA TYR A 705 0.64 -11.92 17.29
C TYR A 705 1.69 -11.64 18.37
N ARG A 706 2.21 -12.68 19.05
CA ARG A 706 3.25 -12.56 20.10
C ARG A 706 4.51 -11.82 19.67
N TYR A 707 4.83 -11.77 18.37
CA TYR A 707 5.99 -11.06 17.86
C TYR A 707 5.70 -9.64 17.35
N MET A 708 4.42 -9.25 17.15
CA MET A 708 4.09 -7.92 16.60
C MET A 708 4.62 -6.76 17.43
N LYS A 709 4.51 -6.82 18.78
CA LYS A 709 5.10 -5.80 19.67
C LYS A 709 6.61 -5.67 19.47
N ARG A 710 7.32 -6.80 19.28
CA ARG A 710 8.77 -6.79 19.02
C ARG A 710 9.09 -6.18 17.65
N ALA A 711 8.31 -6.49 16.62
CA ALA A 711 8.46 -5.92 15.29
C ALA A 711 8.26 -4.39 15.28
N TYR A 712 7.16 -3.89 15.87
CA TYR A 712 6.94 -2.44 16.00
C TYR A 712 8.06 -1.75 16.80
N ARG A 713 8.53 -2.34 17.90
CA ARG A 713 9.68 -1.80 18.66
C ARG A 713 10.94 -1.69 17.82
N MET A 714 11.23 -2.69 16.99
CA MET A 714 12.39 -2.65 16.09
C MET A 714 12.23 -1.59 14.99
N TYR A 715 11.04 -1.47 14.41
CA TYR A 715 10.71 -0.47 13.38
C TYR A 715 10.85 0.98 13.89
N ILE A 716 10.16 1.34 14.99
CA ILE A 716 10.15 2.72 15.50
C ILE A 716 11.54 3.12 16.04
N VAL A 717 12.30 2.19 16.64
CA VAL A 717 13.71 2.44 17.02
C VAL A 717 14.58 2.68 15.78
N GLY A 718 14.31 2.03 14.66
CA GLY A 718 14.95 2.32 13.37
C GLY A 718 14.66 3.73 12.89
N GLU A 719 13.39 4.15 12.89
CA GLU A 719 12.96 5.47 12.44
C GLU A 719 13.48 6.61 13.34
N ILE A 720 13.51 6.43 14.66
CA ILE A 720 14.15 7.41 15.56
C ILE A 720 15.67 7.49 15.30
N ARG A 721 16.35 6.36 15.05
CA ARG A 721 17.77 6.36 14.67
C ARG A 721 18.01 7.08 13.33
N LYS A 722 17.10 6.97 12.36
CA LYS A 722 17.12 7.72 11.10
C LYS A 722 16.98 9.23 11.36
N ARG A 723 15.95 9.67 12.07
CA ARG A 723 15.72 11.08 12.42
C ARG A 723 16.83 11.70 13.27
N LEU A 724 17.49 10.92 14.12
CA LEU A 724 18.68 11.37 14.88
C LEU A 724 19.95 11.46 14.04
N ARG A 725 20.07 10.70 12.95
CA ARG A 725 21.14 10.89 11.94
C ARG A 725 20.86 12.14 11.11
N GLU A 726 19.63 12.30 10.64
CA GLU A 726 19.20 13.47 9.85
C GLU A 726 19.38 14.78 10.62
N LYS A 727 18.95 14.85 11.89
CA LYS A 727 19.20 16.05 12.74
C LYS A 727 20.70 16.31 12.99
N ARG A 728 21.56 15.29 12.94
CA ARG A 728 23.02 15.46 13.06
C ARG A 728 23.69 15.94 11.77
N GLY A 729 22.97 15.99 10.65
CA GLY A 729 23.44 16.67 9.43
C GLY A 729 23.23 18.19 9.44
N GLY A 730 22.56 18.74 10.45
CA GLY A 730 22.18 20.17 10.52
C GLY A 730 22.87 20.99 11.61
N GLN A 731 23.72 20.38 12.45
CA GLN A 731 24.60 21.07 13.40
C GLN A 731 25.95 20.36 13.44
N GLN A 732 27.00 21.09 13.08
CA GLN A 732 28.41 20.68 13.09
C GLN A 732 29.21 21.73 13.87
#